data_AF-A0A5P1A0V8-F1
#
_entry.id   AF-A0A5P1A0V8-F1
#
_cell.length_a   1.000
_cell.length_b   1.000
_cell.length_c   1.000
_cell.angle_alpha   90.00
_cell.angle_beta   90.00
_cell.angle_gamma   90.00
#
_symmetry.space_group_name_H-M   'P 1'
#
loop_
_entity.id
_entity.type
_entity.pdbx_description
1 polymer ?
#
loop_
_entity_poly.entity_id
_entity_poly.type
_entity_poly.pdbx_seq_one_letter_code
_entity_poly.pdbx_strand_id
1 'polypeptide(L)'
;LEKITDANVTNTHNLLVDVLLAAKHEGDSLSKYMKDNNETIPKSNVCTVLARSFADIGDIIRGKDLYIGNKKQNEIQREKEKLQINLKSIFKKIYDNLSDPKASLQYKDDNDGNYFQLREDWWNANRQEVWKAIICSAPEDANYFRTTCSSGNNKTSGHCKCIDGTVPTNLDYVPQYLRWFEEWAEEFCRIKQLKLKKLEKECRGEDKDGNKRYCSRNGYDCTGTIIKRNIFRPDPECTNCLFECNHYQDWIDNKKKEFEKQKKKCEKEIYNTSTTNKRTNNNVNVMYYDDFYKELQGRYRTINELLNSLNEETKCKSTENTDKESKIDFNDSEKTFSASKYCKPCPDCGVVKQDDGNFKVREETDAECQVKNDATPLDGVKPTDIEVLYSGVERKHISEKLSEFCSKPDDQYGIKNEKWECYYKSSVDNKCIMQTNNQKVESHSKIMKFYEFFIFWVTYMLNDCIDWKKKITKCINNGTKWRCKNKCKNNCKCFEKWVKKKQVEWKKIKEQYEKQTNLVNNRHFTTLEWFLEGQFLKTIEKAYGNEDAIEKIQEFLQKKSKQEDDEIKDKRDIIDILLEHELDEAQECKDNNREEKNCSKEPHDDLDDEDDLYEDETHYNPCSAQPGGRYTVRVKDIAKQMHRRAKTQMRNNSVVDDDNKLEGDIFKVTFRNGGKGSELQGENICNINTTHSNDSRGSKGEPCKGKDGSGERMKIGTEWSYIKEKEISYKDFYLPPRRQHMCTSNLENLDVESVTKEDKASHSLLGDVMLAANKQAERIKSDFSGKSDDQSACRAVRNSFADLGDIIRGKDLWDHKDQTTLQNHLKSVFKNIKENVPGIKGKYDGDDNNNPPYKKLREDWWEANRRQVWKAMTCENNGIKCDAHNAKHPPPDDYIPQRLRWLTEWAEWFCKMQSQAYEKLKEGCKKCMENKGKNCIKDTPECNDCKQACEEYNKKIKEWEKQWHKIQVQYLMLYYEANTTARYGIHAYAYAVGEKDKPVVAFLQKLQEANKSSASKRSKRSTDGTTTDPTLTSPYKTAEGYIHQELQQVGCNTQTRFCGETEKDYAFKNPPKGYEEACKCKDNIPKSPAKEEKKRR
;
A
#
# COMPACT_ATOMS: atom_id res chain seq x y z
N LEU A 1 18.14 7.87 17.80
CA LEU A 1 18.10 7.93 19.28
C LEU A 1 17.43 6.71 19.92
N GLU A 2 16.43 6.05 19.33
CA GLU A 2 15.70 4.91 19.95
C GLU A 2 16.53 3.71 20.44
N LYS A 3 17.77 3.56 19.97
CA LYS A 3 18.69 2.47 20.35
C LYS A 3 19.71 2.87 21.42
N ILE A 4 19.69 4.12 21.89
CA ILE A 4 20.55 4.51 23.01
C ILE A 4 20.09 3.80 24.27
N THR A 5 21.03 3.29 25.05
CA THR A 5 20.76 2.67 26.34
C THR A 5 21.74 3.22 27.36
N ASP A 6 21.34 3.18 28.61
CA ASP A 6 22.16 3.54 29.75
C ASP A 6 23.40 2.64 29.93
N ALA A 7 23.45 1.48 29.26
CA ALA A 7 24.62 0.59 29.23
C ALA A 7 25.76 1.16 28.36
N ASN A 8 25.42 1.83 27.25
CA ASN A 8 26.40 2.40 26.31
C ASN A 8 26.58 3.92 26.48
N VAL A 9 25.60 4.60 27.08
CA VAL A 9 25.59 6.04 27.35
C VAL A 9 25.59 6.26 28.86
N THR A 10 26.76 6.53 29.43
CA THR A 10 26.96 6.59 30.89
C THR A 10 27.23 8.00 31.41
N ASN A 11 27.49 8.97 30.54
CA ASN A 11 27.82 10.34 30.91
C ASN A 11 27.30 11.37 29.88
N THR A 12 27.46 12.65 30.21
CA THR A 12 27.01 13.79 29.39
C THR A 12 27.61 13.82 27.98
N HIS A 13 28.88 13.42 27.82
CA HIS A 13 29.58 13.45 26.54
C HIS A 13 29.07 12.38 25.57
N ASN A 14 28.79 11.17 26.07
CA ASN A 14 28.24 10.10 25.24
C ASN A 14 26.85 10.49 24.72
N LEU A 15 25.99 11.04 25.60
CA LEU A 15 24.66 11.51 25.20
C LEU A 15 24.76 12.62 24.15
N LEU A 16 25.69 13.57 24.35
CA LEU A 16 25.91 14.66 23.40
C LEU A 16 26.26 14.11 22.01
N VAL A 17 27.20 13.18 21.89
CA VAL A 17 27.61 12.61 20.60
C VAL A 17 26.43 11.97 19.86
N ASP A 18 25.59 11.20 20.54
CA ASP A 18 24.41 10.58 19.92
C ASP A 18 23.38 11.63 19.44
N VAL A 19 23.20 12.71 20.21
CA VAL A 19 22.31 13.83 19.84
C VAL A 19 22.89 14.62 18.66
N LEU A 20 24.20 14.90 18.65
CA LEU A 20 24.86 15.55 17.52
C LEU A 20 24.76 14.73 16.24
N LEU A 21 24.93 13.41 16.34
CA LEU A 21 24.79 12.52 15.19
C LEU A 21 23.36 12.52 14.64
N ALA A 22 22.36 12.46 15.53
CA ALA A 22 20.95 12.57 15.14
C ALA A 22 20.64 13.91 14.46
N ALA A 23 21.08 15.01 15.05
CA ALA A 23 20.92 16.36 14.50
C ALA A 23 21.59 16.51 13.13
N LYS A 24 22.81 16.00 12.96
CA LYS A 24 23.50 16.02 11.66
C LYS A 24 22.72 15.27 10.59
N HIS A 25 22.28 14.04 10.88
CA HIS A 25 21.54 13.24 9.89
C HIS A 25 20.19 13.86 9.53
N GLU A 26 19.47 14.42 10.51
CA GLU A 26 18.22 15.16 10.28
C GLU A 26 18.47 16.37 9.37
N GLY A 27 19.49 17.15 9.68
CA GLY A 27 19.91 18.30 8.88
C GLY A 27 20.30 17.96 7.45
N ASP A 28 21.06 16.89 7.27
CA ASP A 28 21.47 16.35 5.96
C ASP A 28 20.23 15.93 5.14
N SER A 29 19.27 15.25 5.78
CA SER A 29 18.03 14.79 5.16
C SER A 29 17.19 15.97 4.66
N LEU A 30 16.92 16.95 5.54
CA LEU A 30 16.11 18.13 5.23
C LEU A 30 16.76 19.01 4.16
N SER A 31 18.06 19.27 4.28
CA SER A 31 18.79 20.10 3.32
C SER A 31 18.81 19.46 1.93
N LYS A 32 18.98 18.13 1.86
CA LYS A 32 18.89 17.38 0.60
C LYS A 32 17.48 17.45 0.02
N TYR A 33 16.46 17.19 0.83
CA TYR A 33 15.06 17.25 0.41
C TYR A 33 14.70 18.63 -0.15
N MET A 34 15.17 19.72 0.48
CA MET A 34 14.90 21.07 0.00
C MET A 34 15.65 21.41 -1.28
N LYS A 35 16.95 21.05 -1.36
CA LYS A 35 17.73 21.22 -2.59
C LYS A 35 17.07 20.52 -3.77
N ASP A 36 16.51 19.34 -3.52
CA ASP A 36 15.76 18.60 -4.51
C ASP A 36 14.44 19.32 -4.86
N ASN A 37 13.75 19.96 -3.92
CA ASN A 37 12.42 20.55 -4.14
C ASN A 37 12.39 22.09 -4.22
N ASN A 38 13.43 22.71 -4.79
CA ASN A 38 13.61 24.18 -4.85
C ASN A 38 12.46 24.96 -5.52
N GLU A 39 11.69 24.35 -6.44
CA GLU A 39 10.54 25.00 -7.10
C GLU A 39 9.31 25.11 -6.17
N THR A 40 9.26 24.26 -5.14
CA THR A 40 8.10 24.07 -4.25
C THR A 40 8.36 24.61 -2.84
N ILE A 41 9.62 24.60 -2.41
CA ILE A 41 10.11 25.10 -1.13
C ILE A 41 11.20 26.14 -1.42
N PRO A 42 10.93 27.43 -1.21
CA PRO A 42 11.94 28.47 -1.41
C PRO A 42 13.16 28.21 -0.53
N LYS A 43 14.37 28.42 -1.06
CA LYS A 43 15.62 28.33 -0.29
C LYS A 43 15.61 29.19 0.98
N SER A 44 14.85 30.28 0.99
CA SER A 44 14.65 31.15 2.15
C SER A 44 14.03 30.45 3.36
N ASN A 45 13.39 29.28 3.18
CA ASN A 45 12.72 28.55 4.25
C ASN A 45 13.58 27.45 4.87
N VAL A 46 14.77 27.16 4.32
CA VAL A 46 15.64 26.06 4.79
C VAL A 46 15.99 26.23 6.26
N CYS A 47 16.42 27.42 6.65
CA CYS A 47 16.81 27.70 8.02
C CYS A 47 15.63 27.66 9.00
N THR A 48 14.40 27.95 8.54
CA THR A 48 13.18 27.86 9.37
C THR A 48 12.83 26.42 9.68
N VAL A 49 12.87 25.53 8.68
CA VAL A 49 12.58 24.10 8.90
C VAL A 49 13.66 23.45 9.75
N LEU A 50 14.95 23.77 9.52
CA LEU A 50 16.03 23.31 10.40
C LEU A 50 15.84 23.83 11.84
N ALA A 51 15.34 25.06 12.02
CA ALA A 51 15.00 25.62 13.33
C ALA A 51 13.83 24.90 14.02
N ARG A 52 12.82 24.45 13.27
CA ARG A 52 11.70 23.65 13.80
C ARG A 52 12.17 22.26 14.22
N SER A 53 12.92 21.54 13.37
CA SER A 53 13.49 20.24 13.71
C SER A 53 14.46 20.31 14.89
N PHE A 54 15.30 21.34 14.97
CA PHE A 54 16.17 21.60 16.12
C PHE A 54 15.37 21.73 17.43
N ALA A 55 14.26 22.48 17.40
CA ALA A 55 13.39 22.64 18.56
C ALA A 55 12.70 21.34 18.99
N ASP A 56 12.25 20.52 18.01
CA ASP A 56 11.63 19.23 18.29
C ASP A 56 12.63 18.21 18.84
N ILE A 57 13.87 18.17 18.34
CA ILE A 57 14.96 17.39 18.95
C ILE A 57 15.17 17.82 20.42
N GLY A 58 15.16 19.13 20.68
CA GLY A 58 15.25 19.67 22.03
C GLY A 58 14.10 19.20 22.93
N ASP A 59 12.86 19.18 22.43
CA ASP A 59 11.71 18.70 23.18
C ASP A 59 11.73 17.19 23.44
N ILE A 60 12.27 16.40 22.51
CA ILE A 60 12.49 14.96 22.73
C ILE A 60 13.45 14.74 23.91
N ILE A 61 14.60 15.44 23.92
CA ILE A 61 15.60 15.29 24.98
C ILE A 61 15.06 15.77 26.33
N ARG A 62 14.33 16.90 26.35
CA ARG A 62 13.79 17.51 27.56
C ARG A 62 12.53 16.85 28.11
N GLY A 63 11.96 15.88 27.39
CA GLY A 63 10.71 15.22 27.76
C GLY A 63 9.47 16.10 27.60
N LYS A 64 9.54 17.05 26.65
CA LYS A 64 8.47 18.00 26.28
C LYS A 64 7.70 17.59 25.03
N ASP A 65 8.26 16.67 24.25
CA ASP A 65 7.67 16.23 22.99
C ASP A 65 6.26 15.66 23.19
N LEU A 66 5.33 16.08 22.34
CA LEU A 66 3.91 15.73 22.34
C LEU A 66 3.61 14.57 21.39
N TYR A 67 4.51 14.27 20.44
CA TYR A 67 4.32 13.18 19.49
C TYR A 67 4.32 11.83 20.23
N ILE A 68 3.29 11.01 20.05
CA ILE A 68 3.11 9.80 20.88
C ILE A 68 3.96 8.63 20.34
N GLY A 69 4.52 8.76 19.14
CA GLY A 69 5.26 7.69 18.48
C GLY A 69 4.36 6.64 17.84
N ASN A 70 4.88 6.00 16.80
CA ASN A 70 4.21 4.86 16.17
C ASN A 70 4.40 3.60 17.02
N LYS A 71 3.41 2.71 16.97
CA LYS A 71 3.50 1.37 17.55
C LYS A 71 3.95 0.42 16.45
N LYS A 72 5.16 -0.12 16.53
CA LYS A 72 5.62 -1.14 15.59
C LYS A 72 4.77 -2.40 15.75
N GLN A 73 4.48 -3.06 14.63
CA GLN A 73 3.78 -4.33 14.65
C GLN A 73 4.58 -5.32 15.54
N ASN A 74 3.92 -5.86 16.57
CA ASN A 74 4.48 -6.78 17.60
C ASN A 74 5.26 -6.14 18.77
N GLU A 75 5.38 -4.82 18.88
CA GLU A 75 5.90 -4.18 20.11
C GLU A 75 4.76 -3.81 21.07
N ILE A 76 4.96 -4.01 22.37
CA ILE A 76 3.96 -3.62 23.39
C ILE A 76 3.97 -2.10 23.60
N GLN A 77 5.15 -1.48 23.50
CA GLN A 77 5.42 -0.05 23.74
C GLN A 77 5.61 0.70 22.42
N ARG A 78 5.31 2.00 22.40
CA ARG A 78 5.54 2.89 21.25
C ARG A 78 7.01 3.34 21.18
N GLU A 79 7.48 3.75 20.00
CA GLU A 79 8.86 4.25 19.80
C GLU A 79 9.25 5.34 20.81
N LYS A 80 8.35 6.31 21.02
CA LYS A 80 8.54 7.42 21.95
C LYS A 80 8.65 6.95 23.40
N GLU A 81 7.82 6.00 23.82
CA GLU A 81 7.82 5.47 25.19
C GLU A 81 9.17 4.83 25.50
N LYS A 82 9.66 3.98 24.59
CA LYS A 82 10.97 3.34 24.69
C LYS A 82 12.11 4.35 24.76
N LEU A 83 12.08 5.36 23.89
CA LEU A 83 13.07 6.43 23.89
C LEU A 83 13.06 7.21 25.20
N GLN A 84 11.88 7.58 25.71
CA GLN A 84 11.78 8.31 26.97
C GLN A 84 12.24 7.47 28.17
N ILE A 85 11.94 6.17 28.21
CA ILE A 85 12.47 5.25 29.24
C ILE A 85 14.00 5.26 29.23
N ASN A 86 14.62 5.15 28.05
CA ASN A 86 16.07 5.16 27.92
C ASN A 86 16.67 6.49 28.36
N LEU A 87 16.07 7.62 27.95
CA LEU A 87 16.50 8.95 28.38
C LEU A 87 16.38 9.12 29.91
N LYS A 88 15.30 8.64 30.54
CA LYS A 88 15.15 8.65 32.01
C LYS A 88 16.32 7.93 32.68
N SER A 89 16.65 6.74 32.19
CA SER A 89 17.76 5.95 32.75
C SER A 89 19.13 6.61 32.54
N ILE A 90 19.36 7.22 31.36
CA ILE A 90 20.61 7.93 31.07
C ILE A 90 20.76 9.16 31.98
N PHE A 91 19.72 10.00 32.11
CA PHE A 91 19.77 11.18 32.96
C PHE A 91 19.90 10.84 34.44
N LYS A 92 19.34 9.71 34.89
CA LYS A 92 19.63 9.15 36.22
C LYS A 92 21.12 8.90 36.42
N LYS A 93 21.78 8.23 35.47
CA LYS A 93 23.24 7.97 35.57
C LYS A 93 24.07 9.25 35.50
N ILE A 94 23.64 10.23 34.72
CA ILE A 94 24.31 11.54 34.68
C ILE A 94 24.19 12.20 36.06
N TYR A 95 23.01 12.18 36.67
CA TYR A 95 22.77 12.70 38.02
C TYR A 95 23.61 11.98 39.09
N ASP A 96 23.61 10.64 39.08
CA ASP A 96 24.36 9.82 40.06
C ASP A 96 25.89 10.06 39.99
N ASN A 97 26.40 10.50 38.84
CA ASN A 97 27.81 10.81 38.62
C ASN A 97 28.18 12.29 38.83
N LEU A 98 27.25 13.13 39.28
CA LEU A 98 27.56 14.53 39.63
C LEU A 98 28.50 14.55 40.85
N SER A 99 29.70 15.09 40.65
CA SER A 99 30.74 15.15 41.69
C SER A 99 30.59 16.34 42.65
N ASP A 100 29.78 17.35 42.30
CA ASP A 100 29.51 18.52 43.13
C ASP A 100 28.24 18.30 43.99
N PRO A 101 28.37 18.22 45.33
CA PRO A 101 27.24 18.06 46.23
C PRO A 101 26.15 19.14 46.09
N LYS A 102 26.51 20.37 45.70
CA LYS A 102 25.53 21.45 45.46
C LYS A 102 24.69 21.18 44.22
N ALA A 103 25.31 20.68 43.15
CA ALA A 103 24.62 20.33 41.92
C ALA A 103 23.67 19.12 42.14
N SER A 104 24.12 18.11 42.88
CA SER A 104 23.28 16.96 43.25
C SER A 104 22.06 17.38 44.07
N LEU A 105 22.19 18.37 44.96
CA LEU A 105 21.05 18.92 45.72
C LEU A 105 20.08 19.72 44.84
N GLN A 106 20.59 20.47 43.86
CA GLN A 106 19.78 21.31 42.96
C GLN A 106 18.98 20.48 41.94
N TYR A 107 19.54 19.38 41.46
CA TYR A 107 18.91 18.51 40.46
C TYR A 107 18.17 17.30 41.05
N LYS A 108 18.06 17.25 42.38
CA LYS A 108 17.34 16.19 43.08
C LYS A 108 15.88 16.19 42.61
N ASP A 109 15.41 15.03 42.16
CA ASP A 109 14.09 14.87 41.54
C ASP A 109 13.09 14.23 42.52
N ASP A 110 11.97 14.93 42.74
CA ASP A 110 10.84 14.45 43.56
C ASP A 110 9.77 13.72 42.71
N ASN A 111 9.93 13.64 41.38
CA ASN A 111 8.94 13.14 40.42
C ASN A 111 9.43 11.95 39.54
N ASP A 112 9.13 10.71 39.93
CA ASP A 112 9.27 9.46 39.12
C ASP A 112 10.64 9.22 38.42
N GLY A 113 11.69 10.00 38.71
CA GLY A 113 13.03 9.87 38.12
C GLY A 113 13.13 10.39 36.68
N ASN A 114 12.45 11.50 36.36
CA ASN A 114 12.51 12.16 35.05
C ASN A 114 13.63 13.20 34.91
N TYR A 115 14.09 13.79 36.01
CA TYR A 115 15.17 14.80 36.06
C TYR A 115 14.93 16.01 35.16
N PHE A 116 13.70 16.54 35.12
CA PHE A 116 13.31 17.59 34.16
C PHE A 116 14.21 18.83 34.19
N GLN A 117 14.57 19.34 35.38
CA GLN A 117 15.49 20.47 35.51
C GLN A 117 16.88 20.16 34.93
N LEU A 118 17.44 18.99 35.22
CA LEU A 118 18.74 18.56 34.67
C LEU A 118 18.71 18.45 33.15
N ARG A 119 17.60 17.96 32.58
CA ARG A 119 17.44 17.86 31.12
C ARG A 119 17.35 19.22 30.44
N GLU A 120 16.65 20.20 31.05
CA GLU A 120 16.58 21.58 30.56
C GLU A 120 17.97 22.22 30.54
N ASP A 121 18.71 22.12 31.65
CA ASP A 121 20.04 22.73 31.76
C ASP A 121 21.06 22.01 30.87
N TRP A 122 20.93 20.69 30.71
CA TRP A 122 21.72 19.93 29.74
C TRP A 122 21.46 20.41 28.31
N TRP A 123 20.20 20.60 27.91
CA TRP A 123 19.89 21.12 26.57
C TRP A 123 20.48 22.52 26.40
N ASN A 124 20.25 23.43 27.34
CA ASN A 124 20.77 24.79 27.27
C ASN A 124 22.30 24.84 27.13
N ALA A 125 23.02 23.99 27.87
CA ALA A 125 24.48 23.90 27.79
C ALA A 125 24.99 23.39 26.42
N ASN A 126 24.20 22.55 25.72
CA ASN A 126 24.65 21.83 24.54
C ASN A 126 24.01 22.30 23.22
N ARG A 127 22.93 23.10 23.28
CA ARG A 127 22.11 23.52 22.13
C ARG A 127 22.92 24.18 21.02
N GLN A 128 24.01 24.87 21.36
CA GLN A 128 24.92 25.48 20.38
C GLN A 128 25.63 24.45 19.50
N GLU A 129 26.12 23.35 20.09
CA GLU A 129 26.77 22.27 19.34
C GLU A 129 25.75 21.50 18.50
N VAL A 130 24.54 21.28 19.04
CA VAL A 130 23.44 20.64 18.30
C VAL A 130 23.04 21.48 17.08
N TRP A 131 23.00 22.81 17.22
CA TRP A 131 22.76 23.71 16.09
C TRP A 131 23.86 23.61 15.02
N LYS A 132 25.13 23.58 15.42
CA LYS A 132 26.24 23.38 14.46
C LYS A 132 26.11 22.06 13.70
N ALA A 133 25.66 21.00 14.37
CA ALA A 133 25.47 19.71 13.74
C ALA A 133 24.32 19.70 12.72
N ILE A 134 23.14 20.25 13.07
CA ILE A 134 21.96 20.23 12.18
C ILE A 134 22.11 21.09 10.93
N ILE A 135 22.91 22.17 10.98
CA ILE A 135 23.12 23.05 9.82
C ILE A 135 24.29 22.62 8.92
N CYS A 136 24.97 21.50 9.23
CA CYS A 136 26.21 21.09 8.56
C CYS A 136 26.07 20.98 7.02
N SER A 137 24.90 20.56 6.54
CA SER A 137 24.58 20.45 5.10
C SER A 137 23.66 21.55 4.57
N ALA A 138 23.39 22.61 5.34
CA ALA A 138 22.57 23.72 4.87
C ALA A 138 23.22 24.39 3.64
N PRO A 139 22.47 25.00 2.71
CA PRO A 139 23.06 25.69 1.55
C PRO A 139 23.92 26.90 1.92
N GLU A 140 24.95 27.18 1.10
CA GLU A 140 25.85 28.33 1.29
C GLU A 140 25.13 29.68 1.27
N ASP A 141 24.06 29.81 0.48
CA ASP A 141 23.25 31.03 0.35
C ASP A 141 22.07 31.11 1.34
N ALA A 142 21.88 30.10 2.19
CA ALA A 142 20.75 30.03 3.12
C ALA A 142 20.97 30.93 4.34
N ASN A 143 20.04 31.85 4.57
CA ASN A 143 20.04 32.76 5.70
C ASN A 143 18.73 32.67 6.49
N TYR A 144 18.83 32.72 7.81
CA TYR A 144 17.67 32.78 8.69
C TYR A 144 16.96 34.13 8.51
N PHE A 145 15.64 34.11 8.47
CA PHE A 145 14.84 35.26 8.07
C PHE A 145 14.87 36.43 9.08
N ARG A 146 15.18 36.15 10.36
CA ARG A 146 15.26 37.16 11.43
C ARG A 146 16.70 37.62 11.68
N THR A 147 16.87 38.88 12.06
CA THR A 147 18.11 39.43 12.61
C THR A 147 18.26 39.04 14.07
N THR A 148 18.89 37.91 14.32
CA THR A 148 19.01 37.32 15.69
C THR A 148 20.46 37.13 16.13
N CYS A 149 21.42 37.24 15.20
CA CYS A 149 22.84 37.11 15.52
C CYS A 149 23.37 38.37 16.23
N SER A 150 24.43 38.22 17.03
CA SER A 150 25.12 39.33 17.71
C SER A 150 24.18 40.23 18.52
N SER A 151 23.40 39.60 19.41
CA SER A 151 22.37 40.25 20.24
C SER A 151 21.26 40.91 19.42
N GLY A 152 20.91 40.33 18.26
CA GLY A 152 19.83 40.80 17.40
C GLY A 152 20.21 41.86 16.36
N ASN A 153 21.48 42.22 16.26
CA ASN A 153 21.94 43.28 15.36
C ASN A 153 22.32 42.80 13.96
N ASN A 154 22.54 41.49 13.78
CA ASN A 154 23.04 40.92 12.53
C ASN A 154 22.16 39.76 12.04
N LYS A 155 22.18 39.53 10.72
CA LYS A 155 21.64 38.32 10.08
C LYS A 155 22.66 37.18 10.15
N THR A 156 22.21 35.96 9.88
CA THR A 156 23.12 34.84 9.62
C THR A 156 23.94 35.11 8.35
N SER A 157 25.08 34.43 8.21
CA SER A 157 25.99 34.53 7.06
C SER A 157 26.20 33.15 6.45
N GLY A 158 25.29 32.73 5.56
CA GLY A 158 25.33 31.44 4.88
C GLY A 158 25.19 30.24 5.83
N HIS A 159 24.77 29.09 5.30
CA HIS A 159 24.55 27.86 6.09
C HIS A 159 23.70 28.07 7.35
N CYS A 160 22.79 29.05 7.37
CA CYS A 160 22.01 29.38 8.57
C CYS A 160 22.85 29.69 9.84
N LYS A 161 24.11 30.12 9.69
CA LYS A 161 25.07 30.28 10.79
C LYS A 161 25.25 31.74 11.21
N CYS A 162 25.30 32.00 12.51
CA CYS A 162 25.81 33.27 13.04
C CYS A 162 27.35 33.26 13.15
N ILE A 163 27.99 34.38 12.81
CA ILE A 163 29.46 34.50 12.82
C ILE A 163 30.04 34.30 14.22
N ASP A 164 29.37 34.83 15.24
CA ASP A 164 29.70 34.66 16.66
C ASP A 164 29.38 33.26 17.21
N GLY A 165 28.87 32.35 16.37
CA GLY A 165 28.51 30.99 16.73
C GLY A 165 27.21 30.87 17.53
N THR A 166 26.46 31.95 17.72
CA THR A 166 25.16 31.93 18.41
C THR A 166 24.11 31.14 17.62
N VAL A 167 23.13 30.57 18.33
CA VAL A 167 21.97 29.92 17.70
C VAL A 167 20.99 31.03 17.28
N PRO A 168 20.63 31.15 15.99
CA PRO A 168 19.80 32.25 15.46
C PRO A 168 18.31 32.12 15.82
N THR A 169 17.91 31.11 16.58
CA THR A 169 16.52 30.82 16.90
C THR A 169 16.35 30.54 18.40
N ASN A 170 15.15 30.83 18.90
CA ASN A 170 14.68 30.46 20.24
C ASN A 170 13.40 29.60 20.16
N LEU A 171 13.13 28.97 19.01
CA LEU A 171 11.98 28.08 18.85
C LEU A 171 12.01 26.93 19.85
N ASP A 172 13.19 26.46 20.24
CA ASP A 172 13.35 25.47 21.32
C ASP A 172 12.86 25.97 22.69
N TYR A 173 12.48 27.23 22.86
CA TYR A 173 11.83 27.72 24.08
C TYR A 173 10.38 28.18 23.87
N VAL A 174 9.80 27.93 22.68
CA VAL A 174 8.38 28.13 22.39
C VAL A 174 7.64 26.81 22.62
N PRO A 175 6.48 26.75 23.29
CA PRO A 175 5.73 25.51 23.46
C PRO A 175 5.48 24.78 22.13
N GLN A 176 5.73 23.45 22.08
CA GLN A 176 5.68 22.68 20.83
C GLN A 176 4.36 22.82 20.06
N TYR A 177 3.24 22.81 20.78
CA TYR A 177 1.92 23.01 20.20
C TYR A 177 1.81 24.31 19.37
N LEU A 178 2.34 25.43 19.85
CA LEU A 178 2.31 26.70 19.13
C LEU A 178 3.22 26.67 17.89
N ARG A 179 4.37 25.99 17.96
CA ARG A 179 5.26 25.82 16.80
C ARG A 179 4.58 25.01 15.69
N TRP A 180 3.95 23.90 16.06
CA TRP A 180 3.22 23.07 15.11
C TRP A 180 2.00 23.79 14.54
N PHE A 181 1.32 24.62 15.33
CA PHE A 181 0.18 25.39 14.82
C PHE A 181 0.62 26.49 13.83
N GLU A 182 1.72 27.18 14.11
CA GLU A 182 2.34 28.14 13.19
C GLU A 182 2.85 27.46 11.91
N GLU A 183 3.54 26.33 12.03
CA GLU A 183 4.00 25.53 10.90
C GLU A 183 2.84 25.03 10.03
N TRP A 184 1.78 24.52 10.67
CA TRP A 184 0.56 24.09 9.98
C TRP A 184 -0.06 25.24 9.20
N ALA A 185 -0.12 26.45 9.76
CA ALA A 185 -0.70 27.62 9.10
C ALA A 185 0.14 28.06 7.89
N GLU A 186 1.48 28.09 8.01
CA GLU A 186 2.38 28.43 6.90
C GLU A 186 2.23 27.41 5.75
N GLU A 187 2.21 26.12 6.09
CA GLU A 187 2.12 25.04 5.11
C GLU A 187 0.74 24.99 4.44
N PHE A 188 -0.33 25.23 5.20
CA PHE A 188 -1.67 25.41 4.66
C PHE A 188 -1.70 26.52 3.61
N CYS A 189 -1.18 27.71 3.92
CA CYS A 189 -1.16 28.84 2.97
C CYS A 189 -0.38 28.50 1.70
N ARG A 190 0.77 27.82 1.84
CA ARG A 190 1.61 27.40 0.71
C ARG A 190 0.90 26.38 -0.18
N ILE A 191 0.34 25.32 0.39
CA ILE A 191 -0.36 24.27 -0.36
C ILE A 191 -1.63 24.83 -1.00
N LYS A 192 -2.37 25.72 -0.31
CA LYS A 192 -3.55 26.37 -0.87
C LYS A 192 -3.21 27.11 -2.16
N GLN A 193 -2.13 27.90 -2.16
CA GLN A 193 -1.68 28.62 -3.35
C GLN A 193 -1.36 27.68 -4.53
N LEU A 194 -0.66 26.57 -4.28
CA LEU A 194 -0.35 25.58 -5.31
C LEU A 194 -1.61 24.93 -5.88
N LYS A 195 -2.57 24.58 -5.01
CA LYS A 195 -3.85 24.03 -5.45
C LYS A 195 -4.67 25.03 -6.26
N LEU A 196 -4.69 26.31 -5.87
CA LEU A 196 -5.38 27.36 -6.62
C LEU A 196 -4.77 27.57 -8.02
N LYS A 197 -3.44 27.57 -8.15
CA LYS A 197 -2.78 27.61 -9.47
C LYS A 197 -3.15 26.42 -10.35
N LYS A 198 -3.26 25.23 -9.75
CA LYS A 198 -3.70 24.02 -10.46
C LYS A 198 -5.15 24.16 -10.93
N LEU A 199 -6.05 24.64 -10.08
CA LEU A 199 -7.44 24.92 -10.45
C LEU A 199 -7.54 25.96 -11.56
N GLU A 200 -6.76 27.04 -11.50
CA GLU A 200 -6.70 28.06 -12.55
C GLU A 200 -6.31 27.43 -13.90
N LYS A 201 -5.25 26.62 -13.93
CA LYS A 201 -4.82 25.92 -15.14
C LYS A 201 -5.89 24.97 -15.68
N GLU A 202 -6.52 24.20 -14.82
CA GLU A 202 -7.45 23.13 -15.23
C GLU A 202 -8.85 23.67 -15.57
N CYS A 203 -9.26 24.79 -14.98
CA CYS A 203 -10.58 25.38 -15.18
C CYS A 203 -10.59 26.64 -16.07
N ARG A 204 -9.47 27.35 -16.20
CA ARG A 204 -9.33 28.62 -16.95
C ARG A 204 -8.10 28.68 -17.88
N GLY A 205 -7.31 27.60 -17.93
CA GLY A 205 -6.10 27.55 -18.77
C GLY A 205 -6.38 27.33 -20.25
N GLU A 206 -5.33 27.03 -21.00
CA GLU A 206 -5.41 26.74 -22.43
C GLU A 206 -5.66 25.26 -22.72
N ASP A 207 -6.39 24.97 -23.79
CA ASP A 207 -6.56 23.64 -24.36
C ASP A 207 -5.28 23.18 -25.11
N LYS A 208 -5.34 22.02 -25.77
CA LYS A 208 -4.19 21.47 -26.51
C LYS A 208 -3.79 22.31 -27.72
N ASP A 209 -4.71 23.13 -28.21
CA ASP A 209 -4.54 23.98 -29.39
C ASP A 209 -4.19 25.44 -29.01
N GLY A 210 -4.01 25.71 -27.71
CA GLY A 210 -3.65 27.02 -27.18
C GLY A 210 -4.84 27.96 -26.93
N ASN A 211 -6.08 27.49 -27.02
CA ASN A 211 -7.25 28.31 -26.74
C ASN A 211 -7.56 28.31 -25.25
N LYS A 212 -7.68 29.50 -24.66
CA LYS A 212 -8.23 29.67 -23.31
C LYS A 212 -9.64 29.08 -23.24
N ARG A 213 -9.94 28.40 -22.12
CA ARG A 213 -11.25 27.79 -21.82
C ARG A 213 -11.88 28.36 -20.55
N TYR A 214 -13.19 28.21 -20.41
CA TYR A 214 -13.90 28.57 -19.18
C TYR A 214 -14.78 27.41 -18.72
N CYS A 215 -14.24 26.56 -17.86
CA CYS A 215 -14.93 25.38 -17.34
C CYS A 215 -15.61 25.65 -16.00
N SER A 216 -16.81 25.10 -15.80
CA SER A 216 -17.43 25.06 -14.48
C SER A 216 -16.95 23.88 -13.66
N ARG A 217 -17.19 23.96 -12.34
CA ARG A 217 -16.99 22.84 -11.42
C ARG A 217 -17.79 21.58 -11.77
N ASN A 218 -18.82 21.69 -12.62
CA ASN A 218 -19.70 20.59 -13.02
C ASN A 218 -19.24 19.92 -14.33
N GLY A 219 -18.09 20.33 -14.88
CA GLY A 219 -17.57 19.81 -16.15
C GLY A 219 -18.24 20.39 -17.39
N TYR A 220 -18.77 21.62 -17.29
CA TYR A 220 -19.39 22.32 -18.43
C TYR A 220 -18.53 23.43 -18.98
N ASP A 221 -18.48 23.56 -20.31
CA ASP A 221 -17.98 24.75 -20.98
C ASP A 221 -18.98 25.90 -20.83
N CYS A 222 -18.54 26.98 -20.18
CA CYS A 222 -19.37 28.14 -19.89
C CYS A 222 -19.53 29.09 -21.08
N THR A 223 -18.81 28.90 -22.19
CA THR A 223 -19.05 29.69 -23.41
C THR A 223 -20.35 29.29 -24.10
N GLY A 224 -20.69 28.00 -24.05
CA GLY A 224 -21.94 27.45 -24.61
C GLY A 224 -23.04 27.14 -23.59
N THR A 225 -22.74 27.14 -22.29
CA THR A 225 -23.72 26.88 -21.21
C THR A 225 -24.46 28.15 -20.81
N ILE A 226 -25.80 28.09 -20.83
CA ILE A 226 -26.72 29.17 -20.45
C ILE A 226 -27.76 28.59 -19.49
N ILE A 227 -27.49 28.66 -18.18
CA ILE A 227 -28.32 28.05 -17.13
C ILE A 227 -29.73 28.66 -17.11
N LYS A 228 -29.87 29.98 -17.32
CA LYS A 228 -31.18 30.67 -17.37
C LYS A 228 -32.10 30.11 -18.46
N ARG A 229 -31.52 29.50 -19.51
CA ARG A 229 -32.24 28.85 -20.61
C ARG A 229 -32.30 27.31 -20.47
N ASN A 230 -31.81 26.76 -19.36
CA ASN A 230 -31.57 25.33 -19.16
C ASN A 230 -30.71 24.70 -20.28
N ILE A 231 -29.74 25.44 -20.82
CA ILE A 231 -28.79 24.93 -21.82
C ILE A 231 -27.48 24.62 -21.10
N PHE A 232 -27.07 23.37 -21.13
CA PHE A 232 -25.82 22.92 -20.51
C PHE A 232 -24.94 22.25 -21.56
N ARG A 233 -23.64 22.53 -21.55
CA ARG A 233 -22.67 21.96 -22.49
C ARG A 233 -21.60 21.15 -21.74
N PRO A 234 -21.88 19.87 -21.45
CA PRO A 234 -20.88 18.88 -21.05
C PRO A 234 -19.72 18.88 -22.04
N ASP A 235 -18.50 19.00 -21.52
CA ASP A 235 -17.28 19.03 -22.32
C ASP A 235 -16.23 18.10 -21.69
N PRO A 236 -15.69 17.10 -22.43
CA PRO A 236 -14.66 16.20 -21.93
C PRO A 236 -13.40 16.92 -21.42
N GLU A 237 -13.05 18.07 -21.99
CA GLU A 237 -11.89 18.85 -21.55
C GLU A 237 -12.14 19.53 -20.21
N CYS A 238 -13.40 19.89 -19.94
CA CYS A 238 -13.84 20.44 -18.66
C CYS A 238 -14.03 19.39 -17.56
N THR A 239 -14.04 18.10 -17.88
CA THR A 239 -14.06 17.00 -16.88
C THR A 239 -12.89 17.11 -15.90
N ASN A 240 -11.71 17.57 -16.35
CA ASN A 240 -10.56 17.79 -15.47
C ASN A 240 -10.84 18.86 -14.40
N CYS A 241 -11.57 19.92 -14.73
CA CYS A 241 -11.95 20.95 -13.77
C CYS A 241 -12.85 20.38 -12.66
N LEU A 242 -13.84 19.55 -13.02
CA LEU A 242 -14.70 18.86 -12.04
C LEU A 242 -13.86 18.04 -11.04
N PHE A 243 -12.94 17.21 -11.53
CA PHE A 243 -12.14 16.35 -10.67
C PHE A 243 -11.23 17.14 -9.73
N GLU A 244 -10.52 18.14 -10.25
CA GLU A 244 -9.61 18.96 -9.45
C GLU A 244 -10.37 19.82 -8.43
N CYS A 245 -11.57 20.28 -8.77
CA CYS A 245 -12.46 20.96 -7.84
C CYS A 245 -12.90 20.06 -6.69
N ASN A 246 -13.30 18.81 -6.97
CA ASN A 246 -13.66 17.86 -5.93
C ASN A 246 -12.46 17.51 -5.03
N HIS A 247 -11.27 17.30 -5.60
CA HIS A 247 -10.05 17.08 -4.81
C HIS A 247 -9.65 18.29 -3.95
N TYR A 248 -9.81 19.50 -4.46
CA TYR A 248 -9.58 20.73 -3.68
C TYR A 248 -10.59 20.84 -2.54
N GLN A 249 -11.85 20.51 -2.81
CA GLN A 249 -12.95 20.62 -1.86
C GLN A 249 -12.78 19.66 -0.67
N ASP A 250 -12.44 18.41 -0.94
CA ASP A 250 -12.13 17.43 0.12
C ASP A 250 -10.96 17.89 0.98
N TRP A 251 -9.89 18.38 0.33
CA TRP A 251 -8.70 18.85 1.02
C TRP A 251 -9.01 20.06 1.92
N ILE A 252 -9.76 21.06 1.42
CA ILE A 252 -10.05 22.27 2.19
C ILE A 252 -11.04 21.97 3.34
N ASP A 253 -11.97 21.01 3.18
CA ASP A 253 -12.84 20.55 4.26
C ASP A 253 -12.06 19.88 5.40
N ASN A 254 -11.07 19.05 5.06
CA ASN A 254 -10.22 18.42 6.06
C ASN A 254 -9.34 19.45 6.77
N LYS A 255 -8.76 20.40 6.05
CA LYS A 255 -7.99 21.50 6.65
C LYS A 255 -8.84 22.38 7.56
N LYS A 256 -10.13 22.57 7.26
CA LYS A 256 -11.06 23.24 8.19
C LYS A 256 -11.17 22.47 9.50
N LYS A 257 -11.39 21.15 9.46
CA LYS A 257 -11.49 20.32 10.67
C LYS A 257 -10.21 20.37 11.51
N GLU A 258 -9.04 20.27 10.86
CA GLU A 258 -7.74 20.40 11.53
C GLU A 258 -7.61 21.76 12.22
N PHE A 259 -7.92 22.85 11.52
CA PHE A 259 -7.89 24.20 12.06
C PHE A 259 -8.81 24.37 13.27
N GLU A 260 -10.06 23.93 13.19
CA GLU A 260 -11.01 24.05 14.31
C GLU A 260 -10.53 23.29 15.56
N LYS A 261 -9.89 22.12 15.38
CA LYS A 261 -9.25 21.38 16.49
C LYS A 261 -8.10 22.16 17.10
N GLN A 262 -7.22 22.72 16.27
CA GLN A 262 -6.09 23.54 16.71
C GLN A 262 -6.61 24.78 17.45
N LYS A 263 -7.51 25.56 16.85
CA LYS A 263 -8.13 26.74 17.44
C LYS A 263 -8.73 26.45 18.82
N LYS A 264 -9.57 25.42 18.92
CA LYS A 264 -10.19 25.02 20.20
C LYS A 264 -9.15 24.63 21.27
N LYS A 265 -8.05 23.99 20.88
CA LYS A 265 -6.95 23.68 21.80
C LYS A 265 -6.24 24.95 22.26
N CYS A 266 -5.97 25.90 21.36
CA CYS A 266 -5.39 27.20 21.69
C CYS A 266 -6.27 27.96 22.70
N GLU A 267 -7.58 28.04 22.43
CA GLU A 267 -8.56 28.67 23.33
C GLU A 267 -8.54 28.02 24.71
N LYS A 268 -8.53 26.68 24.76
CA LYS A 268 -8.54 25.93 26.02
C LYS A 268 -7.25 26.11 26.83
N GLU A 269 -6.09 25.96 26.22
CA GLU A 269 -4.80 25.98 26.91
C GLU A 269 -4.39 27.40 27.30
N ILE A 270 -4.68 28.38 26.44
CA ILE A 270 -4.19 29.75 26.58
C ILE A 270 -5.29 30.66 27.12
N TYR A 271 -6.49 30.71 26.57
CA TYR A 271 -7.45 31.80 26.88
C TYR A 271 -8.55 31.44 27.90
N ASN A 272 -8.89 30.17 28.09
CA ASN A 272 -10.03 29.72 28.89
C ASN A 272 -9.65 29.12 30.26
N THR A 273 -8.38 29.17 30.68
CA THR A 273 -7.96 28.60 31.96
C THR A 273 -8.36 29.48 33.14
N SER A 274 -9.51 29.18 33.77
CA SER A 274 -9.69 29.44 35.19
C SER A 274 -8.69 28.59 35.98
N THR A 275 -7.97 29.23 36.89
CA THR A 275 -6.72 28.80 37.54
C THR A 275 -6.80 27.50 38.38
N THR A 276 -7.88 26.72 38.30
CA THR A 276 -8.28 25.86 39.42
C THR A 276 -8.19 24.36 39.22
N ASN A 277 -7.81 23.78 38.08
CA ASN A 277 -7.66 22.29 37.99
C ASN A 277 -6.73 21.82 36.85
N LYS A 278 -5.44 22.17 36.88
CA LYS A 278 -4.43 21.42 36.10
C LYS A 278 -4.15 20.11 36.84
N ARG A 279 -4.85 19.02 36.46
CA ARG A 279 -4.29 17.67 36.69
C ARG A 279 -3.04 17.57 35.82
N THR A 280 -1.87 17.80 36.43
CA THR A 280 -0.58 17.47 35.82
C THR A 280 -0.55 15.99 35.53
N ASN A 281 -0.56 15.63 34.26
CA ASN A 281 -0.17 14.29 33.86
C ASN A 281 1.34 14.21 34.16
N ASN A 282 1.76 13.41 35.15
CA ASN A 282 3.11 13.41 35.75
C ASN A 282 4.27 13.05 34.78
N ASN A 283 4.02 12.95 33.47
CA ASN A 283 4.93 12.38 32.47
C ASN A 283 5.49 13.38 31.44
N VAL A 284 5.05 14.64 31.40
CA VAL A 284 5.53 15.64 30.42
C VAL A 284 6.04 16.89 31.12
N ASN A 285 7.21 17.37 30.71
CA ASN A 285 7.78 18.60 31.22
C ASN A 285 7.00 19.82 30.66
N VAL A 286 6.47 20.67 31.54
CA VAL A 286 5.75 21.91 31.15
C VAL A 286 6.42 23.16 31.72
N MET A 287 7.69 23.05 32.13
CA MET A 287 8.46 24.16 32.69
C MET A 287 8.42 25.38 31.76
N TYR A 288 8.10 26.53 32.36
CA TYR A 288 7.98 27.87 31.74
C TYR A 288 6.83 28.04 30.72
N TYR A 289 6.02 27.02 30.43
CA TYR A 289 4.88 27.17 29.50
C TYR A 289 3.85 28.16 30.04
N ASP A 290 3.60 28.13 31.35
CA ASP A 290 2.65 29.04 31.99
C ASP A 290 3.11 30.50 31.90
N ASP A 291 4.41 30.75 32.07
CA ASP A 291 4.98 32.09 31.93
C ASP A 291 4.97 32.53 30.46
N PHE A 292 5.31 31.63 29.53
CA PHE A 292 5.20 31.90 28.10
C PHE A 292 3.76 32.24 27.70
N TYR A 293 2.77 31.48 28.16
CA TYR A 293 1.36 31.73 27.85
C TYR A 293 0.85 33.02 28.48
N LYS A 294 1.28 33.38 29.70
CA LYS A 294 0.97 34.69 30.31
C LYS A 294 1.55 35.85 29.50
N GLU A 295 2.82 35.76 29.11
CA GLU A 295 3.46 36.77 28.26
C GLU A 295 2.78 36.86 26.88
N LEU A 296 2.40 35.72 26.32
CA LEU A 296 1.67 35.66 25.05
C LEU A 296 0.29 36.30 25.18
N GLN A 297 -0.48 36.00 26.23
CA GLN A 297 -1.76 36.65 26.55
C GLN A 297 -1.61 38.17 26.76
N GLY A 298 -0.49 38.60 27.36
CA GLY A 298 -0.18 40.01 27.54
C GLY A 298 -0.02 40.75 26.20
N ARG A 299 0.53 40.07 25.18
CA ARG A 299 0.72 40.61 23.82
C ARG A 299 -0.49 40.42 22.91
N TYR A 300 -1.17 39.28 23.01
CA TYR A 300 -2.36 38.91 22.25
C TYR A 300 -3.45 38.59 23.26
N ARG A 301 -4.32 39.56 23.54
CA ARG A 301 -5.36 39.46 24.57
C ARG A 301 -6.46 38.47 24.21
N THR A 302 -6.67 38.25 22.92
CA THR A 302 -7.68 37.33 22.40
C THR A 302 -7.05 36.39 21.37
N ILE A 303 -7.67 35.22 21.19
CA ILE A 303 -7.26 34.30 20.12
C ILE A 303 -7.31 34.97 18.75
N ASN A 304 -8.26 35.89 18.52
CA ASN A 304 -8.39 36.57 17.24
C ASN A 304 -7.18 37.46 16.92
N GLU A 305 -6.58 38.09 17.93
CA GLU A 305 -5.32 38.85 17.78
C GLU A 305 -4.15 37.94 17.42
N LEU A 306 -4.07 36.75 18.01
CA LEU A 306 -3.07 35.75 17.63
C LEU A 306 -3.29 35.23 16.21
N LEU A 307 -4.53 34.92 15.82
CA LEU A 307 -4.86 34.48 14.46
C LEU A 307 -4.57 35.56 13.42
N ASN A 308 -4.77 36.84 13.76
CA ASN A 308 -4.33 37.94 12.91
C ASN A 308 -2.82 37.91 12.66
N SER A 309 -2.01 37.56 13.65
CA SER A 309 -0.56 37.42 13.44
C SER A 309 -0.22 36.28 12.46
N LEU A 310 -1.00 35.20 12.42
CA LEU A 310 -0.84 34.12 11.44
C LEU A 310 -1.26 34.55 10.02
N ASN A 311 -2.26 35.43 9.90
CA ASN A 311 -2.65 36.02 8.61
C ASN A 311 -1.54 36.88 8.01
N GLU A 312 -0.66 37.45 8.85
CA GLU A 312 0.40 38.34 8.41
C GLU A 312 1.57 37.63 7.71
N GLU A 313 1.58 36.29 7.72
CA GLU A 313 2.56 35.46 7.02
C GLU A 313 2.57 35.74 5.51
N THR A 314 3.77 35.88 4.94
CA THR A 314 3.98 36.43 3.58
C THR A 314 3.20 35.66 2.51
N LYS A 315 3.15 34.32 2.63
CA LYS A 315 2.42 33.47 1.69
C LYS A 315 0.90 33.60 1.85
N CYS A 316 0.41 33.80 3.07
CA CYS A 316 -1.01 33.99 3.36
C CYS A 316 -1.52 35.33 2.78
N LYS A 317 -0.68 36.37 2.74
CA LYS A 317 -1.00 37.63 2.03
C LYS A 317 -1.07 37.49 0.51
N SER A 318 -0.20 36.66 -0.07
CA SER A 318 -0.06 36.55 -1.53
C SER A 318 -1.21 35.81 -2.24
N THR A 319 -2.10 35.13 -1.50
CA THR A 319 -3.16 34.29 -2.07
C THR A 319 -4.22 35.11 -2.83
N GLU A 320 -4.43 36.36 -2.43
CA GLU A 320 -5.34 37.31 -3.09
C GLU A 320 -4.96 37.62 -4.54
N ASN A 321 -3.68 37.51 -4.89
CA ASN A 321 -3.19 37.78 -6.25
C ASN A 321 -3.61 36.68 -7.24
N THR A 322 -3.91 35.47 -6.77
CA THR A 322 -4.35 34.34 -7.60
C THR A 322 -5.88 34.22 -7.58
N ASP A 323 -6.47 34.25 -6.39
CA ASP A 323 -7.93 34.19 -6.21
C ASP A 323 -8.36 35.10 -5.06
N LYS A 324 -8.91 36.26 -5.41
CA LYS A 324 -9.42 37.27 -4.46
C LYS A 324 -10.49 36.72 -3.53
N GLU A 325 -11.29 35.74 -3.96
CA GLU A 325 -12.33 35.13 -3.13
C GLU A 325 -11.75 34.13 -2.13
N SER A 326 -10.57 33.58 -2.41
CA SER A 326 -9.86 32.63 -1.54
C SER A 326 -8.91 33.30 -0.53
N LYS A 327 -9.09 34.60 -0.26
CA LYS A 327 -8.33 35.36 0.75
C LYS A 327 -8.31 34.57 2.07
N ILE A 328 -7.12 34.47 2.65
CA ILE A 328 -6.93 33.79 3.94
C ILE A 328 -7.14 34.83 5.05
N ASP A 329 -8.08 34.50 5.93
CA ASP A 329 -8.32 35.18 7.18
C ASP A 329 -8.76 34.14 8.22
N PHE A 330 -7.85 33.70 9.08
CA PHE A 330 -8.14 32.69 10.10
C PHE A 330 -9.21 33.15 11.13
N ASN A 331 -9.53 34.44 11.20
CA ASN A 331 -10.68 34.94 11.98
C ASN A 331 -12.02 34.69 11.27
N ASP A 332 -12.00 34.52 9.95
CA ASP A 332 -13.14 34.14 9.11
C ASP A 332 -12.92 32.73 8.53
N SER A 333 -13.28 31.72 9.35
CA SER A 333 -13.18 30.31 8.97
C SER A 333 -14.02 29.99 7.73
N GLU A 334 -15.16 30.65 7.52
CA GLU A 334 -15.99 30.39 6.34
C GLU A 334 -15.31 30.84 5.06
N LYS A 335 -14.71 32.02 5.06
CA LYS A 335 -13.97 32.55 3.92
C LYS A 335 -12.67 31.81 3.67
N THR A 336 -11.89 31.51 4.71
CA THR A 336 -10.60 30.82 4.58
C THR A 336 -10.74 29.42 4.01
N PHE A 337 -11.80 28.70 4.38
CA PHE A 337 -12.05 27.32 3.94
C PHE A 337 -13.17 27.23 2.88
N SER A 338 -13.44 28.35 2.20
CA SER A 338 -14.39 28.42 1.09
C SER A 338 -13.88 27.70 -0.18
N ALA A 339 -14.83 27.41 -1.08
CA ALA A 339 -14.49 26.94 -2.42
C ALA A 339 -13.85 28.06 -3.25
N SER A 340 -12.94 27.69 -4.17
CA SER A 340 -12.31 28.66 -5.07
C SER A 340 -13.30 29.24 -6.08
N LYS A 341 -13.08 30.47 -6.56
CA LYS A 341 -13.82 31.08 -7.68
C LYS A 341 -13.78 30.22 -8.94
N TYR A 342 -12.72 29.44 -9.15
CA TYR A 342 -12.56 28.55 -10.29
C TYR A 342 -13.53 27.36 -10.23
N CYS A 343 -13.94 26.97 -9.01
CA CYS A 343 -14.85 25.88 -8.73
C CYS A 343 -16.29 26.35 -8.52
N LYS A 344 -16.73 27.33 -9.31
CA LYS A 344 -18.12 27.77 -9.38
C LYS A 344 -18.87 27.10 -10.54
N PRO A 345 -20.21 26.99 -10.46
CA PRO A 345 -21.04 26.75 -11.64
C PRO A 345 -20.81 27.82 -12.72
N CYS A 346 -21.27 27.56 -13.95
CA CYS A 346 -21.27 28.60 -14.97
C CYS A 346 -22.16 29.78 -14.53
N PRO A 347 -21.85 31.02 -14.96
CA PRO A 347 -22.79 32.13 -14.81
C PRO A 347 -24.13 31.81 -15.47
N ASP A 348 -25.22 32.42 -15.00
CA ASP A 348 -26.58 32.12 -15.48
C ASP A 348 -26.75 32.35 -16.98
N CYS A 349 -26.12 33.40 -17.50
CA CYS A 349 -26.08 33.73 -18.92
C CYS A 349 -24.81 33.22 -19.64
N GLY A 350 -23.96 32.42 -18.99
CA GLY A 350 -22.68 31.98 -19.55
C GLY A 350 -21.65 33.11 -19.71
N VAL A 351 -20.61 32.85 -20.49
CA VAL A 351 -19.54 33.82 -20.81
C VAL A 351 -19.35 33.97 -22.31
N VAL A 352 -18.71 35.06 -22.72
CA VAL A 352 -18.27 35.33 -24.08
C VAL A 352 -16.77 35.62 -24.08
N LYS A 353 -16.05 35.07 -25.07
CA LYS A 353 -14.63 35.32 -25.29
C LYS A 353 -14.45 36.67 -25.98
N GLN A 354 -13.54 37.49 -25.49
CA GLN A 354 -13.19 38.80 -26.04
C GLN A 354 -11.96 38.71 -26.95
N ASP A 355 -11.71 39.76 -27.73
CA ASP A 355 -10.60 39.81 -28.71
C ASP A 355 -9.20 39.73 -28.06
N ASP A 356 -9.08 40.12 -26.79
CA ASP A 356 -7.85 39.96 -25.98
C ASP A 356 -7.67 38.53 -25.42
N GLY A 357 -8.59 37.62 -25.77
CA GLY A 357 -8.65 36.24 -25.31
C GLY A 357 -9.22 36.04 -23.91
N ASN A 358 -9.63 37.10 -23.20
CA ASN A 358 -10.27 36.98 -21.88
C ASN A 358 -11.77 36.71 -22.01
N PHE A 359 -12.41 36.36 -20.90
CA PHE A 359 -13.84 36.05 -20.85
C PHE A 359 -14.61 37.11 -20.07
N LYS A 360 -15.74 37.54 -20.62
CA LYS A 360 -16.72 38.40 -19.95
C LYS A 360 -18.01 37.62 -19.72
N VAL A 361 -18.63 37.78 -18.55
CA VAL A 361 -19.98 37.25 -18.28
C VAL A 361 -20.98 37.97 -19.20
N ARG A 362 -21.90 37.21 -19.81
CA ARG A 362 -22.98 37.80 -20.62
C ARG A 362 -23.99 38.51 -19.72
N GLU A 363 -24.47 39.66 -20.17
CA GLU A 363 -25.49 40.43 -19.46
C GLU A 363 -26.87 39.80 -19.68
N GLU A 364 -27.82 40.08 -18.79
CA GLU A 364 -29.21 39.61 -18.97
C GLU A 364 -29.89 40.21 -20.21
N THR A 365 -29.36 41.30 -20.74
CA THR A 365 -29.83 41.96 -21.97
C THR A 365 -29.30 41.32 -23.24
N ASP A 366 -28.28 40.47 -23.15
CA ASP A 366 -27.68 39.85 -24.33
C ASP A 366 -28.68 38.89 -24.99
N ALA A 367 -28.77 38.94 -26.32
CA ALA A 367 -29.75 38.18 -27.10
C ALA A 367 -29.69 36.67 -26.78
N GLU A 368 -28.48 36.14 -26.55
CA GLU A 368 -28.26 34.75 -26.19
C GLU A 368 -28.79 34.37 -24.79
N CYS A 369 -29.03 35.34 -23.90
CA CYS A 369 -29.66 35.14 -22.60
C CYS A 369 -31.18 35.43 -22.59
N GLN A 370 -31.70 36.18 -23.56
CA GLN A 370 -33.10 36.62 -23.60
C GLN A 370 -34.09 35.69 -24.30
N VAL A 371 -33.63 34.78 -25.16
CA VAL A 371 -34.52 33.90 -25.94
C VAL A 371 -34.98 32.70 -25.11
N LYS A 372 -36.29 32.52 -24.91
CA LYS A 372 -36.84 31.22 -24.44
C LYS A 372 -36.69 30.19 -25.56
N ASN A 373 -36.07 29.04 -25.27
CA ASN A 373 -36.04 27.94 -26.24
C ASN A 373 -37.30 27.08 -26.15
N ASP A 374 -37.81 26.80 -27.34
CA ASP A 374 -38.88 25.89 -27.69
C ASP A 374 -38.56 24.46 -27.29
N ALA A 375 -39.49 23.81 -26.60
CA ALA A 375 -39.54 22.36 -26.51
C ALA A 375 -40.79 21.89 -27.26
N THR A 376 -40.65 21.59 -28.54
CA THR A 376 -41.65 20.79 -29.27
C THR A 376 -41.35 19.31 -29.05
N PRO A 377 -42.33 18.53 -28.53
CA PRO A 377 -42.27 17.07 -28.55
C PRO A 377 -42.08 16.58 -29.99
N LEU A 378 -41.25 15.56 -30.19
CA LEU A 378 -41.19 14.88 -31.48
C LEU A 378 -42.20 13.73 -31.47
N ASP A 379 -43.20 13.82 -32.33
CA ASP A 379 -44.10 12.70 -32.61
C ASP A 379 -43.46 11.71 -33.59
N GLY A 380 -43.59 10.41 -33.31
CA GLY A 380 -43.40 9.33 -34.30
C GLY A 380 -42.15 8.43 -34.17
N VAL A 381 -41.35 8.53 -33.10
CA VAL A 381 -40.17 7.64 -32.88
C VAL A 381 -40.20 6.98 -31.51
N LYS A 382 -39.97 5.66 -31.44
CA LYS A 382 -39.94 4.90 -30.18
C LYS A 382 -38.65 5.20 -29.38
N PRO A 383 -38.74 5.72 -28.14
CA PRO A 383 -37.57 6.04 -27.34
C PRO A 383 -36.83 4.81 -26.82
N THR A 384 -35.58 5.02 -26.41
CA THR A 384 -34.86 4.14 -25.47
C THR A 384 -34.98 4.72 -24.07
N ASP A 385 -35.54 3.95 -23.14
CA ASP A 385 -35.66 4.35 -21.74
C ASP A 385 -34.35 4.02 -21.00
N ILE A 386 -33.79 5.03 -20.33
CA ILE A 386 -32.56 4.94 -19.54
C ILE A 386 -32.85 5.50 -18.14
N GLU A 387 -32.75 4.65 -17.12
CA GLU A 387 -32.90 5.07 -15.73
C GLU A 387 -31.55 5.41 -15.11
N VAL A 388 -31.21 6.70 -15.04
CA VAL A 388 -29.91 7.18 -14.57
C VAL A 388 -29.93 7.44 -13.06
N LEU A 389 -29.02 6.80 -12.33
CA LEU A 389 -28.73 7.14 -10.93
C LEU A 389 -27.77 8.33 -10.89
N TYR A 390 -28.30 9.53 -10.69
CA TYR A 390 -27.50 10.75 -10.57
C TYR A 390 -27.08 11.00 -9.11
N SER A 391 -25.79 11.19 -8.87
CA SER A 391 -25.21 11.39 -7.53
C SER A 391 -25.21 12.84 -7.05
N GLY A 392 -25.48 13.81 -7.94
CA GLY A 392 -25.52 15.22 -7.60
C GLY A 392 -24.15 15.89 -7.42
N VAL A 393 -24.17 17.21 -7.21
CA VAL A 393 -22.98 18.07 -7.07
C VAL A 393 -22.78 18.59 -5.64
N GLU A 394 -23.46 17.99 -4.66
CA GLU A 394 -23.37 18.39 -3.25
C GLU A 394 -21.98 18.14 -2.66
N ARG A 395 -21.58 18.98 -1.70
CA ARG A 395 -20.34 18.85 -0.92
C ARG A 395 -20.46 17.76 0.15
N LYS A 396 -20.67 16.51 -0.28
CA LYS A 396 -20.85 15.34 0.58
C LYS A 396 -20.17 14.12 -0.01
N HIS A 397 -19.87 13.15 0.84
CA HIS A 397 -19.33 11.88 0.40
C HIS A 397 -20.34 11.08 -0.44
N ILE A 398 -19.88 10.26 -1.40
CA ILE A 398 -20.76 9.53 -2.33
C ILE A 398 -21.78 8.61 -1.62
N SER A 399 -21.39 7.97 -0.52
CA SER A 399 -22.29 7.16 0.30
C SER A 399 -23.42 7.96 0.96
N GLU A 400 -23.22 9.26 1.20
CA GLU A 400 -24.24 10.16 1.75
C GLU A 400 -25.15 10.68 0.63
N LYS A 401 -24.55 11.10 -0.49
CA LYS A 401 -25.27 11.49 -1.72
C LYS A 401 -26.27 10.42 -2.15
N LEU A 402 -25.81 9.16 -2.12
CA LEU A 402 -26.57 7.97 -2.52
C LEU A 402 -27.18 7.21 -1.34
N SER A 403 -27.30 7.82 -0.16
CA SER A 403 -27.75 7.13 1.06
C SER A 403 -29.10 6.42 0.92
N GLU A 404 -30.05 7.04 0.22
CA GLU A 404 -31.36 6.44 -0.08
C GLU A 404 -31.24 5.20 -0.99
N PHE A 405 -30.44 5.30 -2.07
CA PHE A 405 -30.15 4.19 -2.98
C PHE A 405 -29.43 3.04 -2.24
N CYS A 406 -28.50 3.38 -1.34
CA CYS A 406 -27.76 2.42 -0.55
C CYS A 406 -28.64 1.67 0.47
N SER A 407 -29.73 2.29 0.94
CA SER A 407 -30.52 1.78 2.08
C SER A 407 -31.75 0.98 1.67
N LYS A 408 -32.24 1.12 0.44
CA LYS A 408 -33.49 0.46 -0.02
C LYS A 408 -33.24 -0.85 -0.78
N PRO A 409 -34.14 -1.85 -0.65
CA PRO A 409 -34.15 -3.07 -1.45
C PRO A 409 -34.25 -2.79 -2.97
N ASP A 410 -33.84 -3.78 -3.78
CA ASP A 410 -33.74 -3.68 -5.26
C ASP A 410 -35.10 -3.56 -5.98
N ASP A 411 -36.21 -3.59 -5.26
CA ASP A 411 -37.59 -3.63 -5.77
C ASP A 411 -38.39 -2.33 -5.50
N GLN A 412 -37.75 -1.30 -4.91
CA GLN A 412 -38.31 0.04 -4.71
C GLN A 412 -37.53 1.13 -5.49
N TYR A 413 -37.43 1.02 -6.82
CA TYR A 413 -36.74 1.98 -7.70
C TYR A 413 -37.48 3.31 -7.92
N GLY A 414 -38.10 3.87 -6.88
CA GLY A 414 -38.95 5.06 -7.02
C GLY A 414 -38.32 6.42 -6.67
N ILE A 415 -37.14 6.49 -6.06
CA ILE A 415 -36.71 7.75 -5.41
C ILE A 415 -35.23 8.03 -5.70
N LYS A 416 -34.99 8.95 -6.65
CA LYS A 416 -33.71 9.50 -7.20
C LYS A 416 -33.19 8.99 -8.56
N ASN A 417 -33.80 8.00 -9.20
CA ASN A 417 -33.44 7.72 -10.60
C ASN A 417 -34.10 8.75 -11.52
N GLU A 418 -33.31 9.35 -12.40
CA GLU A 418 -33.79 10.19 -13.48
C GLU A 418 -34.21 9.29 -14.64
N LYS A 419 -35.48 9.36 -15.04
CA LYS A 419 -35.96 8.66 -16.22
C LYS A 419 -35.65 9.49 -17.46
N TRP A 420 -34.78 8.99 -18.32
CA TRP A 420 -34.39 9.61 -19.57
C TRP A 420 -34.95 8.82 -20.75
N GLU A 421 -35.57 9.53 -21.69
CA GLU A 421 -36.03 8.98 -22.95
C GLU A 421 -35.19 9.54 -24.08
N CYS A 422 -34.43 8.67 -24.74
CA CYS A 422 -33.55 9.05 -25.83
C CYS A 422 -34.14 8.65 -27.18
N TYR A 423 -34.14 9.59 -28.11
CA TYR A 423 -34.76 9.52 -29.43
C TYR A 423 -33.70 9.70 -30.51
N TYR A 424 -33.68 8.79 -31.48
CA TYR A 424 -32.86 8.93 -32.69
C TYR A 424 -33.78 8.99 -33.91
N LYS A 425 -33.87 10.17 -34.54
CA LYS A 425 -34.60 10.39 -35.79
C LYS A 425 -33.64 10.62 -36.96
N SER A 426 -32.54 11.32 -36.73
CA SER A 426 -31.45 11.57 -37.71
C SER A 426 -30.18 12.03 -36.98
N SER A 427 -29.06 12.27 -37.68
CA SER A 427 -27.83 12.84 -37.07
C SER A 427 -28.06 14.19 -36.39
N VAL A 428 -28.96 15.00 -36.94
CA VAL A 428 -29.25 16.35 -36.42
C VAL A 428 -30.33 16.33 -35.33
N ASP A 429 -31.11 15.25 -35.28
CA ASP A 429 -32.24 15.08 -34.35
C ASP A 429 -32.09 13.78 -33.54
N ASN A 430 -31.07 13.80 -32.67
CA ASN A 430 -30.74 12.75 -31.71
C ASN A 430 -30.61 13.37 -30.30
N LYS A 431 -31.62 13.16 -29.45
CA LYS A 431 -31.74 13.85 -28.16
C LYS A 431 -32.28 12.96 -27.05
N CYS A 432 -31.91 13.28 -25.82
CA CYS A 432 -32.43 12.66 -24.61
C CYS A 432 -33.24 13.70 -23.83
N ILE A 433 -34.42 13.29 -23.38
CA ILE A 433 -35.36 14.12 -22.64
C ILE A 433 -35.63 13.44 -21.29
N MET A 434 -35.42 14.18 -20.21
CA MET A 434 -35.72 13.71 -18.86
C MET A 434 -37.23 13.83 -18.60
N GLN A 435 -37.88 12.70 -18.30
CA GLN A 435 -39.28 12.65 -17.91
C GLN A 435 -39.39 13.15 -16.46
N THR A 436 -40.00 14.33 -16.26
CA THR A 436 -40.03 15.02 -14.96
C THR A 436 -40.75 14.21 -13.87
N ASN A 437 -40.03 13.91 -12.78
CA ASN A 437 -40.62 13.55 -11.49
C ASN A 437 -40.48 14.72 -10.52
N ASN A 438 -41.38 15.73 -10.52
CA ASN A 438 -41.56 16.79 -9.50
C ASN A 438 -40.34 17.46 -8.79
N GLN A 439 -39.09 17.22 -9.22
CA GLN A 439 -37.86 17.72 -8.61
C GLN A 439 -37.33 18.87 -9.45
N LYS A 440 -37.04 20.00 -8.79
CA LYS A 440 -36.23 21.07 -9.38
C LYS A 440 -34.80 20.55 -9.54
N VAL A 441 -34.43 20.20 -10.76
CA VAL A 441 -33.06 19.84 -11.12
C VAL A 441 -32.39 21.12 -11.63
N GLU A 442 -31.62 21.78 -10.76
CA GLU A 442 -30.91 23.05 -11.07
C GLU A 442 -29.48 22.80 -11.59
N SER A 443 -28.94 21.59 -11.46
CA SER A 443 -27.52 21.30 -11.70
C SER A 443 -27.16 20.82 -13.12
N HIS A 444 -28.12 20.38 -13.93
CA HIS A 444 -27.92 19.97 -15.33
C HIS A 444 -29.18 20.11 -16.19
N SER A 445 -29.03 20.00 -17.51
CA SER A 445 -30.15 20.14 -18.47
C SER A 445 -31.18 19.02 -18.30
N LYS A 446 -32.44 19.31 -18.62
CA LYS A 446 -33.51 18.29 -18.79
C LYS A 446 -33.61 17.77 -20.23
N ILE A 447 -33.02 18.48 -21.18
CA ILE A 447 -33.00 18.12 -22.61
C ILE A 447 -31.57 18.25 -23.10
N MET A 448 -31.00 17.17 -23.61
CA MET A 448 -29.63 17.13 -24.11
C MET A 448 -29.63 16.52 -25.51
N LYS A 449 -28.72 16.96 -26.38
CA LYS A 449 -28.35 16.10 -27.51
C LYS A 449 -27.77 14.81 -26.96
N PHE A 450 -27.95 13.69 -27.66
CA PHE A 450 -27.47 12.40 -27.15
C PHE A 450 -25.96 12.40 -26.87
N TYR A 451 -25.16 13.07 -27.70
CA TYR A 451 -23.73 13.29 -27.48
C TYR A 451 -23.43 14.01 -26.16
N GLU A 452 -24.20 15.03 -25.80
CA GLU A 452 -24.04 15.77 -24.55
C GLU A 452 -24.43 14.89 -23.36
N PHE A 453 -25.55 14.16 -23.47
CA PHE A 453 -25.99 13.20 -22.46
C PHE A 453 -24.95 12.10 -22.23
N PHE A 454 -24.32 11.62 -23.31
CA PHE A 454 -23.25 10.64 -23.24
C PHE A 454 -22.04 11.16 -22.44
N ILE A 455 -21.53 12.36 -22.77
CA ILE A 455 -20.41 12.98 -22.04
C ILE A 455 -20.77 13.23 -20.57
N PHE A 456 -21.97 13.74 -20.34
CA PHE A 456 -22.52 13.95 -18.99
C PHE A 456 -22.46 12.65 -18.19
N TRP A 457 -23.01 11.56 -18.74
CA TRP A 457 -23.06 10.28 -18.05
C TRP A 457 -21.66 9.73 -17.73
N VAL A 458 -20.75 9.71 -18.71
CA VAL A 458 -19.37 9.21 -18.51
C VAL A 458 -18.63 10.07 -17.48
N THR A 459 -18.75 11.39 -17.56
CA THR A 459 -18.10 12.32 -16.63
C THR A 459 -18.52 12.09 -15.18
N TYR A 460 -19.82 11.96 -14.92
CA TYR A 460 -20.33 11.75 -13.55
C TYR A 460 -20.10 10.32 -13.05
N MET A 461 -20.13 9.31 -13.93
CA MET A 461 -19.74 7.95 -13.58
C MET A 461 -18.29 7.89 -13.11
N LEU A 462 -17.36 8.50 -13.86
CA LEU A 462 -15.95 8.56 -13.47
C LEU A 462 -15.73 9.33 -12.17
N ASN A 463 -16.47 10.43 -11.97
CA ASN A 463 -16.42 11.18 -10.73
C ASN A 463 -16.84 10.35 -9.52
N ASP A 464 -17.94 9.60 -9.65
CA ASP A 464 -18.43 8.69 -8.62
C ASP A 464 -17.43 7.59 -8.32
N CYS A 465 -16.76 7.02 -9.33
CA CYS A 465 -15.71 6.03 -9.10
C CYS A 465 -14.56 6.58 -8.25
N ILE A 466 -14.08 7.79 -8.55
CA ILE A 466 -13.01 8.46 -7.77
C ILE A 466 -13.44 8.61 -6.31
N ASP A 467 -14.69 9.02 -6.05
CA ASP A 467 -15.21 9.18 -4.70
C ASP A 467 -15.40 7.83 -4.00
N TRP A 468 -15.88 6.80 -4.69
CA TRP A 468 -16.03 5.46 -4.15
C TRP A 468 -14.69 4.86 -3.75
N LYS A 469 -13.70 4.94 -4.64
CA LYS A 469 -12.35 4.43 -4.43
C LYS A 469 -11.74 4.94 -3.13
N LYS A 470 -11.81 6.26 -2.85
CA LYS A 470 -11.34 6.85 -1.58
C LYS A 470 -11.91 6.13 -0.35
N LYS A 471 -13.19 5.74 -0.39
CA LYS A 471 -13.86 5.05 0.71
C LYS A 471 -13.52 3.57 0.78
N ILE A 472 -13.52 2.92 -0.38
CA ILE A 472 -13.36 1.47 -0.51
C ILE A 472 -11.93 1.05 -0.19
N THR A 473 -10.93 1.81 -0.63
CA THR A 473 -9.51 1.58 -0.26
C THR A 473 -9.33 1.56 1.25
N LYS A 474 -9.91 2.52 1.98
CA LYS A 474 -9.86 2.53 3.45
C LYS A 474 -10.56 1.31 4.06
N CYS A 475 -11.67 0.85 3.48
CA CYS A 475 -12.38 -0.36 3.92
C CYS A 475 -11.64 -1.68 3.62
N ILE A 476 -10.73 -1.68 2.67
CA ILE A 476 -9.88 -2.83 2.34
C ILE A 476 -8.64 -2.86 3.25
N ASN A 477 -8.01 -1.71 3.49
CA ASN A 477 -6.69 -1.64 4.14
C ASN A 477 -6.73 -1.56 5.67
N ASN A 478 -7.83 -1.06 6.27
CA ASN A 478 -7.87 -0.78 7.71
C ASN A 478 -8.35 -1.95 8.57
N GLY A 479 -7.99 -1.89 9.86
CA GLY A 479 -8.36 -2.91 10.84
C GLY A 479 -9.87 -3.00 11.14
N THR A 480 -10.31 -4.15 11.65
CA THR A 480 -11.72 -4.47 11.91
C THR A 480 -12.46 -3.41 12.76
N LYS A 481 -11.83 -2.88 13.81
CA LYS A 481 -12.42 -1.81 14.65
C LYS A 481 -12.78 -0.57 13.83
N TRP A 482 -11.86 -0.14 12.97
CA TRP A 482 -12.07 1.01 12.07
C TRP A 482 -13.15 0.72 11.03
N ARG A 483 -13.14 -0.50 10.45
CA ARG A 483 -14.12 -0.94 9.45
C ARG A 483 -15.54 -0.98 10.01
N CYS A 484 -15.72 -1.45 11.26
CA CYS A 484 -16.99 -1.39 11.99
C CYS A 484 -17.45 0.06 12.20
N LYS A 485 -16.59 0.93 12.77
CA LYS A 485 -16.90 2.36 13.02
C LYS A 485 -17.37 3.06 11.74
N ASN A 486 -16.73 2.76 10.63
CA ASN A 486 -16.99 3.41 9.34
C ASN A 486 -18.07 2.73 8.48
N LYS A 487 -18.81 1.75 9.03
CA LYS A 487 -19.88 1.02 8.33
C LYS A 487 -19.40 0.42 6.99
N CYS A 488 -18.16 -0.07 6.93
CA CYS A 488 -17.53 -0.54 5.69
C CYS A 488 -18.34 -1.62 4.97
N LYS A 489 -18.96 -2.55 5.70
CA LYS A 489 -19.91 -3.53 5.14
C LYS A 489 -20.99 -2.86 4.27
N ASN A 490 -21.65 -1.83 4.80
CA ASN A 490 -22.74 -1.15 4.10
C ASN A 490 -22.21 -0.35 2.92
N ASN A 491 -21.03 0.27 3.06
CA ASN A 491 -20.38 0.99 1.97
C ASN A 491 -19.95 0.04 0.84
N CYS A 492 -19.29 -1.08 1.13
CA CYS A 492 -18.91 -2.08 0.13
C CYS A 492 -20.14 -2.66 -0.59
N LYS A 493 -21.23 -2.94 0.16
CA LYS A 493 -22.50 -3.39 -0.43
C LYS A 493 -23.12 -2.35 -1.35
N CYS A 494 -23.16 -1.08 -0.91
CA CYS A 494 -23.71 -0.02 -1.73
C CYS A 494 -22.85 0.22 -2.98
N PHE A 495 -21.53 0.14 -2.85
CA PHE A 495 -20.63 0.28 -3.99
C PHE A 495 -20.87 -0.82 -5.03
N GLU A 496 -20.94 -2.09 -4.63
CA GLU A 496 -21.26 -3.18 -5.57
C GLU A 496 -22.61 -2.95 -6.26
N LYS A 497 -23.63 -2.51 -5.50
CA LYS A 497 -24.95 -2.19 -6.04
C LYS A 497 -24.88 -1.03 -7.05
N TRP A 498 -24.09 -0.01 -6.74
CA TRP A 498 -23.85 1.14 -7.63
C TRP A 498 -23.16 0.69 -8.93
N VAL A 499 -22.10 -0.11 -8.86
CA VAL A 499 -21.39 -0.61 -10.06
C VAL A 499 -22.33 -1.41 -10.96
N LYS A 500 -23.12 -2.33 -10.39
CA LYS A 500 -24.13 -3.10 -11.16
C LYS A 500 -25.17 -2.19 -11.82
N LYS A 501 -25.63 -1.16 -11.11
CA LYS A 501 -26.55 -0.16 -11.69
C LYS A 501 -25.90 0.58 -12.86
N LYS A 502 -24.62 0.96 -12.77
CA LYS A 502 -23.88 1.61 -13.86
C LYS A 502 -23.64 0.70 -15.06
N GLN A 503 -23.41 -0.60 -14.87
CA GLN A 503 -23.35 -1.57 -15.97
C GLN A 503 -24.67 -1.65 -16.74
N VAL A 504 -25.81 -1.63 -16.04
CA VAL A 504 -27.14 -1.62 -16.66
C VAL A 504 -27.40 -0.32 -17.44
N GLU A 505 -27.09 0.83 -16.83
CA GLU A 505 -27.20 2.14 -17.49
C GLU A 505 -26.34 2.20 -18.76
N TRP A 506 -25.07 1.77 -18.67
CA TRP A 506 -24.13 1.77 -19.79
C TRP A 506 -24.63 0.91 -20.96
N LYS A 507 -25.15 -0.29 -20.67
CA LYS A 507 -25.76 -1.15 -21.69
C LYS A 507 -26.87 -0.44 -22.47
N LYS A 508 -27.74 0.31 -21.78
CA LYS A 508 -28.83 1.08 -22.43
C LYS A 508 -28.32 2.27 -23.25
N ILE A 509 -27.25 2.92 -22.81
CA ILE A 509 -26.59 3.98 -23.57
C ILE A 509 -26.01 3.42 -24.87
N LYS A 510 -25.37 2.25 -24.83
CA LYS A 510 -24.87 1.56 -26.02
C LYS A 510 -26.00 1.16 -26.97
N GLU A 511 -27.10 0.60 -26.44
CA GLU A 511 -28.30 0.29 -27.23
C GLU A 511 -28.83 1.54 -27.98
N GLN A 512 -28.84 2.72 -27.35
CA GLN A 512 -29.21 3.96 -28.01
C GLN A 512 -28.18 4.42 -29.05
N TYR A 513 -26.88 4.30 -28.74
CA TYR A 513 -25.80 4.67 -29.66
C TYR A 513 -25.83 3.84 -30.96
N GLU A 514 -26.14 2.55 -30.87
CA GLU A 514 -26.26 1.62 -32.01
C GLU A 514 -27.41 1.96 -32.97
N LYS A 515 -28.40 2.77 -32.56
CA LYS A 515 -29.49 3.20 -33.46
C LYS A 515 -29.05 4.18 -34.55
N GLN A 516 -27.83 4.72 -34.47
CA GLN A 516 -27.34 5.74 -35.41
C GLN A 516 -26.99 5.15 -36.78
N THR A 517 -27.79 5.40 -37.82
CA THR A 517 -27.64 4.72 -39.13
C THR A 517 -26.66 5.40 -40.10
N ASN A 518 -26.11 6.55 -39.73
CA ASN A 518 -25.32 7.43 -40.59
C ASN A 518 -23.84 7.54 -40.18
N LEU A 519 -23.33 6.58 -39.42
CA LEU A 519 -21.90 6.44 -39.15
C LEU A 519 -21.19 5.86 -40.38
N VAL A 520 -20.03 6.42 -40.73
CA VAL A 520 -19.21 5.97 -41.86
C VAL A 520 -18.91 4.48 -41.72
N ASN A 521 -19.20 3.70 -42.76
CA ASN A 521 -18.99 2.24 -42.83
C ASN A 521 -19.75 1.38 -41.79
N ASN A 522 -20.78 1.90 -41.10
CA ASN A 522 -21.54 1.15 -40.08
C ASN A 522 -20.68 0.59 -38.93
N ARG A 523 -19.55 1.26 -38.63
CA ARG A 523 -18.57 0.86 -37.60
C ARG A 523 -18.87 1.50 -36.24
N HIS A 524 -20.01 1.16 -35.64
CA HIS A 524 -20.47 1.71 -34.36
C HIS A 524 -19.44 1.53 -33.25
N PHE A 525 -19.02 0.29 -33.05
CA PHE A 525 -18.11 -0.11 -31.98
C PHE A 525 -16.77 0.63 -32.02
N THR A 526 -16.09 0.60 -33.16
CA THR A 526 -14.74 1.17 -33.34
C THR A 526 -14.76 2.69 -33.19
N THR A 527 -15.84 3.33 -33.66
CA THR A 527 -16.04 4.77 -33.48
C THR A 527 -16.25 5.14 -32.01
N LEU A 528 -17.02 4.33 -31.28
CA LEU A 528 -17.27 4.53 -29.84
C LEU A 528 -15.99 4.37 -29.04
N GLU A 529 -15.26 3.29 -29.27
CA GLU A 529 -13.99 3.01 -28.58
C GLU A 529 -12.97 4.11 -28.86
N TRP A 530 -12.79 4.51 -30.13
CA TRP A 530 -11.88 5.58 -30.49
C TRP A 530 -12.21 6.91 -29.81
N PHE A 531 -13.50 7.25 -29.68
CA PHE A 531 -13.95 8.42 -28.95
C PHE A 531 -13.63 8.31 -27.45
N LEU A 532 -13.95 7.19 -26.83
CA LEU A 532 -13.68 6.95 -25.41
C LEU A 532 -12.17 7.01 -25.10
N GLU A 533 -11.34 6.41 -25.94
CA GLU A 533 -9.88 6.49 -25.84
C GLU A 533 -9.38 7.93 -25.96
N GLY A 534 -9.79 8.64 -27.01
CA GLY A 534 -9.31 9.98 -27.31
C GLY A 534 -9.69 11.02 -26.25
N GLN A 535 -10.90 10.89 -25.70
CA GLN A 535 -11.48 11.90 -24.79
C GLN A 535 -11.30 11.55 -23.30
N PHE A 536 -11.41 10.27 -22.93
CA PHE A 536 -11.49 9.88 -21.53
C PHE A 536 -10.30 9.05 -21.02
N LEU A 537 -9.50 8.39 -21.88
CA LEU A 537 -8.40 7.54 -21.39
C LEU A 537 -7.40 8.30 -20.51
N LYS A 538 -6.93 9.47 -20.95
CA LYS A 538 -6.01 10.31 -20.14
C LYS A 538 -6.65 10.74 -18.82
N THR A 539 -7.95 11.02 -18.85
CA THR A 539 -8.74 11.43 -17.69
C THR A 539 -8.88 10.27 -16.70
N ILE A 540 -9.12 9.06 -17.20
CA ILE A 540 -9.12 7.81 -16.43
C ILE A 540 -7.71 7.53 -15.87
N GLU A 541 -6.65 7.62 -16.67
CA GLU A 541 -5.26 7.45 -16.23
C GLU A 541 -4.86 8.45 -15.13
N LYS A 542 -5.28 9.71 -15.25
CA LYS A 542 -5.01 10.76 -14.26
C LYS A 542 -5.79 10.51 -12.96
N ALA A 543 -7.03 10.05 -13.05
CA ALA A 543 -7.90 9.76 -11.91
C ALA A 543 -7.49 8.49 -11.15
N TYR A 544 -7.10 7.43 -11.88
CA TYR A 544 -6.78 6.13 -11.30
C TYR A 544 -5.28 5.94 -11.05
N GLY A 545 -4.40 6.73 -11.68
CA GLY A 545 -2.96 6.65 -11.48
C GLY A 545 -2.33 5.49 -12.24
N ASN A 546 -1.58 4.63 -11.54
CA ASN A 546 -0.88 3.46 -12.09
C ASN A 546 -1.58 2.16 -11.62
N GLU A 547 -2.90 2.14 -11.70
CA GLU A 547 -3.71 1.02 -11.20
C GLU A 547 -3.96 -0.07 -12.22
N ASP A 548 -4.23 -1.27 -11.71
CA ASP A 548 -4.58 -2.48 -12.46
C ASP A 548 -5.68 -2.22 -13.51
N ALA A 549 -6.59 -1.29 -13.24
CA ALA A 549 -7.63 -0.86 -14.18
C ALA A 549 -7.03 -0.31 -15.48
N ILE A 550 -6.00 0.55 -15.37
CA ILE A 550 -5.33 1.17 -16.51
C ILE A 550 -4.57 0.13 -17.31
N GLU A 551 -3.87 -0.79 -16.64
CA GLU A 551 -3.15 -1.86 -17.32
C GLU A 551 -4.13 -2.79 -18.06
N LYS A 552 -5.26 -3.14 -17.43
CA LYS A 552 -6.33 -3.92 -18.08
C LYS A 552 -6.87 -3.20 -19.33
N ILE A 553 -7.11 -1.90 -19.26
CA ILE A 553 -7.55 -1.09 -20.40
C ILE A 553 -6.47 -1.10 -21.49
N GLN A 554 -5.20 -0.85 -21.17
CA GLN A 554 -4.11 -0.84 -22.15
C GLN A 554 -3.91 -2.21 -22.83
N GLU A 555 -3.93 -3.31 -22.07
CA GLU A 555 -3.84 -4.67 -22.62
C GLU A 555 -5.03 -4.98 -23.55
N PHE A 556 -6.23 -4.54 -23.15
CA PHE A 556 -7.44 -4.68 -23.94
C PHE A 556 -7.35 -3.94 -25.28
N LEU A 557 -6.91 -2.68 -25.26
CA LEU A 557 -6.70 -1.87 -26.46
C LEU A 557 -5.64 -2.48 -27.39
N GLN A 558 -4.52 -2.96 -26.83
CA GLN A 558 -3.48 -3.64 -27.60
C GLN A 558 -3.99 -4.91 -28.28
N LYS A 559 -4.81 -5.71 -27.60
CA LYS A 559 -5.38 -6.93 -28.19
C LYS A 559 -6.30 -6.61 -29.37
N LYS A 560 -7.12 -5.56 -29.26
CA LYS A 560 -8.03 -5.14 -30.32
C LYS A 560 -7.34 -4.52 -31.52
N SER A 561 -6.25 -3.78 -31.32
CA SER A 561 -5.47 -3.17 -32.42
C SER A 561 -4.96 -4.16 -33.47
N LYS A 562 -5.08 -5.47 -33.20
CA LYS A 562 -4.65 -6.58 -34.06
C LYS A 562 -5.80 -7.30 -34.79
N GLN A 563 -7.05 -6.84 -34.67
CA GLN A 563 -8.24 -7.51 -35.24
C GLN A 563 -9.00 -6.57 -36.18
N GLU A 564 -9.57 -7.11 -37.26
CA GLU A 564 -10.52 -6.37 -38.11
C GLU A 564 -11.92 -6.30 -37.45
N ASP A 565 -12.66 -5.21 -37.67
CA ASP A 565 -13.92 -4.89 -36.96
C ASP A 565 -14.97 -6.02 -37.01
N ASP A 566 -15.08 -6.71 -38.14
CA ASP A 566 -16.04 -7.82 -38.34
C ASP A 566 -15.62 -9.11 -37.62
N GLU A 567 -14.35 -9.22 -37.21
CA GLU A 567 -13.79 -10.36 -36.49
C GLU A 567 -13.85 -10.19 -34.96
N ILE A 568 -14.20 -9.01 -34.47
CA ILE A 568 -14.28 -8.69 -33.04
C ILE A 568 -15.49 -9.37 -32.41
N LYS A 569 -15.28 -10.58 -31.88
CA LYS A 569 -16.28 -11.32 -31.08
C LYS A 569 -16.57 -10.67 -29.73
N ASP A 570 -15.62 -9.91 -29.20
CA ASP A 570 -15.68 -9.26 -27.88
C ASP A 570 -15.99 -7.76 -28.03
N LYS A 571 -17.27 -7.41 -27.97
CA LYS A 571 -17.76 -6.02 -28.12
C LYS A 571 -17.73 -5.21 -26.82
N ARG A 572 -16.83 -5.53 -25.90
CA ARG A 572 -16.59 -4.69 -24.71
C ARG A 572 -15.89 -3.39 -25.09
N ASP A 573 -15.99 -2.35 -24.29
CA ASP A 573 -15.26 -1.07 -24.45
C ASP A 573 -14.49 -0.71 -23.17
N ILE A 574 -13.69 0.38 -23.19
CA ILE A 574 -12.89 0.75 -22.01
C ILE A 574 -13.73 1.02 -20.75
N ILE A 575 -15.00 1.43 -20.90
CA ILE A 575 -15.92 1.68 -19.77
C ILE A 575 -16.42 0.34 -19.22
N ASP A 576 -16.69 -0.66 -20.07
CA ASP A 576 -16.98 -2.02 -19.60
C ASP A 576 -15.82 -2.57 -18.77
N ILE A 577 -14.58 -2.44 -19.27
CA ILE A 577 -13.37 -2.90 -18.56
C ILE A 577 -13.21 -2.18 -17.22
N LEU A 578 -13.49 -0.87 -17.17
CA LEU A 578 -13.44 -0.09 -15.95
C LEU A 578 -14.49 -0.56 -14.95
N LEU A 579 -15.75 -0.71 -15.35
CA LEU A 579 -16.83 -1.16 -14.47
C LEU A 579 -16.65 -2.62 -14.01
N GLU A 580 -16.06 -3.50 -14.84
CA GLU A 580 -15.63 -4.84 -14.43
C GLU A 580 -14.58 -4.77 -13.31
N HIS A 581 -13.61 -3.87 -13.43
CA HIS A 581 -12.61 -3.64 -12.39
C HIS A 581 -13.25 -3.12 -11.09
N GLU A 582 -14.13 -2.12 -11.17
CA GLU A 582 -14.84 -1.60 -9.98
C GLU A 582 -15.67 -2.68 -9.29
N LEU A 583 -16.28 -3.59 -10.06
CA LEU A 583 -17.06 -4.70 -9.52
C LEU A 583 -16.16 -5.70 -8.78
N ASP A 584 -14.98 -5.99 -9.32
CA ASP A 584 -13.98 -6.84 -8.67
C ASP A 584 -13.55 -6.23 -7.33
N GLU A 585 -13.27 -4.92 -7.28
CA GLU A 585 -12.90 -4.20 -6.06
C GLU A 585 -14.05 -4.15 -5.04
N ALA A 586 -15.27 -3.91 -5.50
CA ALA A 586 -16.45 -3.91 -4.63
C ALA A 586 -16.66 -5.25 -3.94
N GLN A 587 -16.43 -6.34 -4.66
CA GLN A 587 -16.54 -7.68 -4.11
C GLN A 587 -15.39 -8.02 -3.18
N GLU A 588 -14.16 -7.62 -3.50
CA GLU A 588 -13.02 -7.72 -2.60
C GLU A 588 -13.32 -6.99 -1.28
N CYS A 589 -13.83 -5.77 -1.36
CA CYS A 589 -14.29 -4.99 -0.19
C CYS A 589 -15.35 -5.74 0.60
N LYS A 590 -16.42 -6.23 -0.05
CA LYS A 590 -17.49 -6.98 0.61
C LYS A 590 -16.98 -8.25 1.28
N ASP A 591 -16.08 -8.96 0.61
CA ASP A 591 -15.49 -10.18 1.13
C ASP A 591 -14.70 -9.86 2.40
N ASN A 592 -13.84 -8.85 2.35
CA ASN A 592 -13.05 -8.36 3.50
C ASN A 592 -13.91 -7.82 4.66
N ASN A 593 -15.22 -7.59 4.43
CA ASN A 593 -16.16 -6.98 5.36
C ASN A 593 -17.46 -7.80 5.54
N ARG A 594 -17.39 -9.14 5.49
CA ARG A 594 -18.54 -10.03 5.79
C ARG A 594 -18.89 -10.02 7.28
N GLU A 595 -20.15 -10.35 7.59
CA GLU A 595 -20.73 -10.23 8.94
C GLU A 595 -19.81 -10.71 10.07
N GLU A 596 -19.48 -9.79 10.96
CA GLU A 596 -18.98 -10.11 12.29
C GLU A 596 -20.12 -9.93 13.29
N LYS A 597 -20.40 -11.00 14.05
CA LYS A 597 -21.28 -10.95 15.23
C LYS A 597 -20.75 -10.01 16.33
N ASN A 598 -19.55 -9.44 16.19
CA ASN A 598 -18.81 -8.75 17.26
C ASN A 598 -18.37 -7.31 16.91
N CYS A 599 -19.18 -6.49 16.21
CA CYS A 599 -19.00 -5.04 16.37
C CYS A 599 -19.57 -4.66 17.76
N SER A 600 -18.79 -4.88 18.83
CA SER A 600 -19.19 -4.56 20.20
C SER A 600 -19.54 -3.07 20.32
N LYS A 601 -20.74 -2.77 20.85
CA LYS A 601 -21.14 -1.41 21.22
C LYS A 601 -20.50 -1.06 22.55
N GLU A 602 -19.31 -0.46 22.55
CA GLU A 602 -18.80 0.27 23.72
C GLU A 602 -18.53 1.74 23.37
N PRO A 603 -18.72 2.68 24.32
CA PRO A 603 -18.59 4.10 24.07
C PRO A 603 -17.11 4.55 24.01
N HIS A 604 -16.78 5.13 22.86
CA HIS A 604 -15.85 6.23 22.57
C HIS A 604 -14.67 6.53 23.52
N ASP A 605 -13.47 6.18 23.05
CA ASP A 605 -12.31 7.09 23.11
C ASP A 605 -12.07 7.65 21.70
N ASP A 606 -12.17 8.97 21.59
CA ASP A 606 -11.95 9.77 20.38
C ASP A 606 -10.45 9.92 20.08
N LEU A 607 -9.84 8.96 19.40
CA LEU A 607 -8.62 9.22 18.62
C LEU A 607 -8.62 8.39 17.33
N ASP A 608 -8.15 9.03 16.27
CA ASP A 608 -7.82 8.51 14.94
C ASP A 608 -8.99 8.44 13.94
N ASP A 609 -9.46 9.62 13.54
CA ASP A 609 -9.97 9.85 12.20
C ASP A 609 -8.93 10.66 11.41
N GLU A 610 -8.41 9.98 10.38
CA GLU A 610 -7.89 10.53 9.12
C GLU A 610 -6.48 11.13 9.12
N ASP A 611 -5.50 10.28 8.83
CA ASP A 611 -4.54 10.48 7.75
C ASP A 611 -4.06 9.11 7.27
N ASP A 612 -4.29 8.81 5.98
CA ASP A 612 -3.61 7.76 5.19
C ASP A 612 -4.13 7.88 3.75
N LEU A 613 -3.80 9.01 3.11
CA LEU A 613 -3.71 9.08 1.66
C LEU A 613 -2.23 8.96 1.32
N TYR A 614 -1.81 7.73 1.02
CA TYR A 614 -0.51 7.35 0.45
C TYR A 614 0.71 8.00 1.12
N GLU A 615 1.05 7.60 2.36
CA GLU A 615 2.47 7.46 2.69
C GLU A 615 2.93 6.06 2.26
N ASP A 616 3.52 6.00 1.07
CA ASP A 616 4.30 4.85 0.62
C ASP A 616 5.47 4.65 1.59
N GLU A 617 5.36 3.67 2.49
CA GLU A 617 6.46 3.25 3.36
C GLU A 617 7.70 2.92 2.50
N THR A 618 8.71 3.79 2.54
CA THR A 618 9.99 3.52 1.89
C THR A 618 10.71 2.42 2.67
N HIS A 619 10.70 1.19 2.13
CA HIS A 619 11.40 0.04 2.72
C HIS A 619 12.90 0.09 2.44
N TYR A 620 13.72 -0.03 3.49
CA TYR A 620 15.18 -0.07 3.36
C TYR A 620 15.65 -1.46 2.93
N ASN A 621 16.31 -1.54 1.77
CA ASN A 621 16.90 -2.76 1.25
C ASN A 621 18.44 -2.67 1.26
N PRO A 622 19.15 -3.39 2.17
CA PRO A 622 20.62 -3.33 2.29
C PRO A 622 21.36 -3.95 1.10
N CYS A 623 20.65 -4.63 0.19
CA CYS A 623 21.21 -5.29 -0.99
C CYS A 623 20.79 -4.61 -2.31
N SER A 624 20.35 -3.35 -2.23
CA SER A 624 20.03 -2.52 -3.38
C SER A 624 21.18 -1.57 -3.76
N ALA A 625 21.33 -1.27 -5.05
CA ALA A 625 22.38 -0.39 -5.57
C ALA A 625 22.24 1.09 -5.16
N GLN A 626 21.09 1.49 -4.59
CA GLN A 626 20.86 2.81 -4.01
C GLN A 626 20.27 2.65 -2.60
N PRO A 627 21.08 2.79 -1.54
CA PRO A 627 20.60 2.73 -0.15
C PRO A 627 19.69 3.94 0.11
N GLY A 628 18.38 3.72 0.00
CA GLY A 628 17.33 4.74 0.17
C GLY A 628 16.99 5.50 -1.10
N GLY A 629 15.74 5.37 -1.59
CA GLY A 629 15.14 6.40 -2.44
C GLY A 629 14.41 6.00 -3.73
N ARG A 630 13.92 4.76 -3.90
CA ARG A 630 12.97 4.45 -4.99
C ARG A 630 11.77 3.66 -4.47
N TYR A 631 10.57 4.18 -4.72
CA TYR A 631 9.33 3.41 -4.66
C TYR A 631 9.48 2.20 -5.59
N THR A 632 9.39 1.01 -5.03
CA THR A 632 9.53 -0.26 -5.75
C THR A 632 8.25 -1.05 -5.56
N VAL A 633 7.56 -1.38 -6.65
CA VAL A 633 6.37 -2.23 -6.66
C VAL A 633 6.75 -3.62 -6.14
N ARG A 634 6.03 -4.16 -5.14
CA ARG A 634 6.40 -5.42 -4.49
C ARG A 634 5.85 -6.65 -5.21
N VAL A 635 6.43 -7.82 -4.93
CA VAL A 635 5.97 -9.10 -5.49
C VAL A 635 4.50 -9.36 -5.16
N LYS A 636 4.07 -9.04 -3.93
CA LYS A 636 2.66 -9.19 -3.53
C LYS A 636 1.70 -8.31 -4.32
N ASP A 637 2.15 -7.15 -4.81
CA ASP A 637 1.33 -6.25 -5.62
C ASP A 637 1.09 -6.85 -7.01
N ILE A 638 2.15 -7.39 -7.63
CA ILE A 638 2.05 -8.15 -8.88
C ILE A 638 1.20 -9.42 -8.71
N ALA A 639 1.33 -10.12 -7.58
CA ALA A 639 0.51 -11.31 -7.31
C ALA A 639 -0.99 -10.97 -7.18
N LYS A 640 -1.34 -9.84 -6.55
CA LYS A 640 -2.72 -9.34 -6.49
C LYS A 640 -3.26 -9.00 -7.89
N GLN A 641 -2.44 -8.36 -8.72
CA GLN A 641 -2.76 -8.10 -10.13
C GLN A 641 -3.09 -9.39 -10.88
N MET A 642 -2.21 -10.40 -10.78
CA MET A 642 -2.40 -11.69 -11.45
C MET A 642 -3.62 -12.43 -10.94
N HIS A 643 -3.88 -12.39 -9.63
CA HIS A 643 -5.10 -12.93 -9.03
C HIS A 643 -6.36 -12.28 -9.63
N ARG A 644 -6.41 -10.95 -9.70
CA ARG A 644 -7.53 -10.21 -10.29
C ARG A 644 -7.77 -10.63 -11.75
N ARG A 645 -6.71 -10.81 -12.54
CA ARG A 645 -6.81 -11.28 -13.94
C ARG A 645 -7.34 -12.70 -14.04
N ALA A 646 -6.84 -13.61 -13.21
CA ALA A 646 -7.32 -14.99 -13.17
C ALA A 646 -8.81 -15.05 -12.79
N LYS A 647 -9.25 -14.21 -11.84
CA LYS A 647 -10.66 -14.08 -11.46
C LYS A 647 -11.55 -13.61 -12.60
N THR A 648 -11.13 -12.57 -13.34
CA THR A 648 -11.85 -12.08 -14.52
C THR A 648 -11.90 -13.15 -15.62
N GLN A 649 -10.78 -13.83 -15.89
CA GLN A 649 -10.71 -14.92 -16.87
C GLN A 649 -11.67 -16.06 -16.51
N MET A 650 -11.61 -16.53 -15.27
CA MET A 650 -12.46 -17.60 -14.76
C MET A 650 -13.93 -17.24 -14.96
N ARG A 651 -14.35 -16.03 -14.57
CA ARG A 651 -15.74 -15.56 -14.78
C ARG A 651 -16.18 -15.65 -16.23
N ASN A 652 -15.36 -15.18 -17.15
CA ASN A 652 -15.68 -15.18 -18.58
C ASN A 652 -15.81 -16.60 -19.17
N ASN A 653 -15.14 -17.58 -18.56
CA ASN A 653 -15.14 -18.95 -19.05
C ASN A 653 -16.11 -19.88 -18.30
N SER A 654 -16.50 -19.56 -17.06
CA SER A 654 -17.29 -20.46 -16.21
C SER A 654 -18.61 -19.92 -15.71
N VAL A 655 -18.86 -18.60 -15.76
CA VAL A 655 -20.16 -18.04 -15.34
C VAL A 655 -21.16 -18.15 -16.49
N VAL A 656 -22.23 -18.87 -16.25
CA VAL A 656 -23.34 -19.07 -17.19
C VAL A 656 -24.64 -18.84 -16.41
N ASP A 657 -25.49 -17.94 -16.90
CA ASP A 657 -26.74 -17.52 -16.23
C ASP A 657 -26.51 -17.05 -14.77
N ASP A 658 -25.51 -16.19 -14.58
CA ASP A 658 -25.06 -15.64 -13.28
C ASP A 658 -24.55 -16.68 -12.26
N ASP A 659 -24.38 -17.94 -12.67
CA ASP A 659 -23.91 -19.03 -11.81
C ASP A 659 -22.54 -19.55 -12.27
N ASN A 660 -21.58 -19.66 -11.33
CA ASN A 660 -20.23 -20.12 -11.62
C ASN A 660 -20.18 -21.65 -11.66
N LYS A 661 -20.17 -22.21 -12.87
CA LYS A 661 -20.26 -23.67 -13.08
C LYS A 661 -19.03 -24.46 -12.61
N LEU A 662 -17.91 -23.79 -12.34
CA LEU A 662 -16.72 -24.44 -11.78
C LEU A 662 -16.68 -24.41 -10.25
N GLU A 663 -17.51 -23.60 -9.61
CA GLU A 663 -17.59 -23.56 -8.14
C GLU A 663 -18.15 -24.87 -7.60
N GLY A 664 -17.35 -25.57 -6.80
CA GLY A 664 -17.74 -26.81 -6.17
C GLY A 664 -18.72 -26.57 -5.03
N ASP A 665 -19.73 -27.43 -4.92
CA ASP A 665 -20.69 -27.44 -3.83
C ASP A 665 -20.59 -28.78 -3.11
N ILE A 666 -19.74 -28.81 -2.08
CA ILE A 666 -19.49 -30.04 -1.33
C ILE A 666 -20.76 -30.60 -0.70
N PHE A 667 -21.77 -29.77 -0.41
CA PHE A 667 -22.98 -30.20 0.29
C PHE A 667 -23.82 -31.19 -0.52
N LYS A 668 -23.61 -31.24 -1.85
CA LYS A 668 -24.29 -32.15 -2.78
C LYS A 668 -23.61 -33.51 -2.93
N VAL A 669 -22.47 -33.73 -2.26
CA VAL A 669 -21.62 -34.90 -2.44
C VAL A 669 -21.88 -35.93 -1.35
N THR A 670 -22.02 -37.19 -1.76
CA THR A 670 -21.85 -38.35 -0.90
C THR A 670 -20.52 -38.98 -1.29
N PHE A 671 -19.58 -39.04 -0.35
CA PHE A 671 -18.24 -39.53 -0.60
C PHE A 671 -18.21 -41.06 -0.57
N ARG A 672 -17.32 -41.67 -1.36
CA ARG A 672 -17.09 -43.13 -1.39
C ARG A 672 -16.90 -43.72 0.01
N ASN A 673 -16.19 -43.01 0.89
CA ASN A 673 -15.87 -43.47 2.23
C ASN A 673 -17.00 -43.25 3.27
N GLY A 674 -18.20 -42.90 2.81
CA GLY A 674 -19.44 -42.89 3.60
C GLY A 674 -19.85 -41.54 4.16
N GLY A 675 -18.94 -40.56 4.24
CA GLY A 675 -19.26 -39.21 4.70
C GLY A 675 -20.19 -38.48 3.73
N LYS A 676 -21.05 -37.61 4.26
CA LYS A 676 -21.96 -36.78 3.45
C LYS A 676 -21.56 -35.32 3.58
N GLY A 677 -21.36 -34.65 2.46
CA GLY A 677 -20.97 -33.25 2.47
C GLY A 677 -22.00 -32.35 3.15
N SER A 678 -23.29 -32.72 3.16
CA SER A 678 -24.35 -32.02 3.91
C SER A 678 -24.05 -31.86 5.41
N GLU A 679 -23.19 -32.70 5.98
CA GLU A 679 -22.77 -32.64 7.39
C GLU A 679 -21.78 -31.49 7.66
N LEU A 680 -21.16 -30.92 6.61
CA LEU A 680 -20.09 -29.92 6.70
C LEU A 680 -20.58 -28.46 6.59
N GLN A 681 -21.88 -28.20 6.76
CA GLN A 681 -22.46 -26.87 6.57
C GLN A 681 -21.99 -25.83 7.61
N GLY A 682 -21.70 -24.61 7.15
CA GLY A 682 -21.38 -23.48 8.03
C GLY A 682 -20.01 -23.58 8.70
N GLU A 683 -20.02 -23.65 10.03
CA GLU A 683 -18.83 -23.81 10.88
C GLU A 683 -18.36 -25.28 10.95
N ASN A 684 -19.22 -26.23 10.58
CA ASN A 684 -18.90 -27.67 10.56
C ASN A 684 -17.93 -28.08 9.45
N ILE A 685 -17.56 -27.15 8.55
CA ILE A 685 -16.57 -27.38 7.49
C ILE A 685 -15.23 -27.89 8.06
N CYS A 686 -14.94 -27.52 9.30
CA CYS A 686 -13.73 -27.89 10.01
C CYS A 686 -13.75 -29.32 10.56
N ASN A 687 -14.89 -30.01 10.47
CA ASN A 687 -15.05 -31.40 10.90
C ASN A 687 -14.78 -32.41 9.76
N ILE A 688 -14.33 -31.91 8.61
CA ILE A 688 -13.94 -32.74 7.47
C ILE A 688 -12.87 -33.76 7.89
N ASN A 689 -13.09 -35.02 7.53
CA ASN A 689 -12.24 -36.13 7.95
C ASN A 689 -12.18 -37.21 6.85
N THR A 690 -11.53 -38.34 7.10
CA THR A 690 -11.27 -39.38 6.08
C THR A 690 -12.52 -40.07 5.52
N THR A 691 -13.70 -39.94 6.16
CA THR A 691 -14.96 -40.42 5.58
C THR A 691 -15.44 -39.52 4.43
N HIS A 692 -15.00 -38.26 4.40
CA HIS A 692 -15.33 -37.26 3.39
C HIS A 692 -14.30 -37.27 2.24
N SER A 693 -14.01 -38.47 1.71
CA SER A 693 -12.99 -38.67 0.68
C SER A 693 -13.40 -39.75 -0.31
N ASN A 694 -12.89 -39.63 -1.53
CA ASN A 694 -12.95 -40.66 -2.55
C ASN A 694 -11.65 -41.47 -2.68
N ASP A 695 -10.83 -41.52 -1.61
CA ASP A 695 -9.64 -42.37 -1.56
C ASP A 695 -10.03 -43.86 -1.71
N SER A 696 -9.42 -44.55 -2.67
CA SER A 696 -9.65 -45.96 -2.98
C SER A 696 -9.37 -46.88 -1.78
N ARG A 697 -8.49 -46.46 -0.85
CA ARG A 697 -8.07 -47.21 0.35
C ARG A 697 -9.09 -47.16 1.49
N GLY A 698 -10.20 -46.43 1.35
CA GLY A 698 -11.22 -46.29 2.38
C GLY A 698 -10.81 -45.34 3.52
N SER A 699 -11.47 -45.43 4.68
CA SER A 699 -11.18 -44.60 5.86
C SER A 699 -9.77 -44.77 6.45
N LYS A 700 -9.04 -45.80 6.02
CA LYS A 700 -7.62 -46.03 6.34
C LYS A 700 -6.67 -45.16 5.49
N GLY A 701 -7.15 -44.58 4.39
CA GLY A 701 -6.44 -43.64 3.55
C GLY A 701 -6.58 -42.22 4.08
N GLU A 702 -5.60 -41.74 4.85
CA GLU A 702 -5.52 -40.34 5.30
C GLU A 702 -4.58 -39.52 4.41
N PRO A 703 -4.81 -38.19 4.24
CA PRO A 703 -3.97 -37.35 3.38
C PRO A 703 -2.48 -37.33 3.74
N CYS A 704 -2.14 -37.47 5.03
CA CYS A 704 -0.75 -37.47 5.51
C CYS A 704 -0.10 -38.87 5.54
N LYS A 705 -0.80 -39.92 5.10
CA LYS A 705 -0.29 -41.30 5.22
C LYS A 705 1.00 -41.48 4.42
N GLY A 706 2.02 -42.04 5.06
CA GLY A 706 3.32 -42.28 4.43
C GLY A 706 4.14 -41.01 4.16
N LYS A 707 3.71 -39.86 4.71
CA LYS A 707 4.45 -38.60 4.62
C LYS A 707 5.26 -38.38 5.91
N ASP A 708 6.52 -37.96 5.77
CA ASP A 708 7.42 -37.58 6.88
C ASP A 708 7.70 -38.70 7.92
N GLY A 709 8.03 -39.92 7.46
CA GLY A 709 8.37 -41.03 8.37
C GLY A 709 9.61 -40.80 9.24
N SER A 710 10.53 -39.92 8.80
CA SER A 710 11.76 -39.56 9.53
C SER A 710 11.60 -38.36 10.48
N GLY A 711 10.48 -37.62 10.42
CA GLY A 711 10.24 -36.43 11.25
C GLY A 711 11.14 -35.23 10.90
N GLU A 712 11.49 -35.07 9.62
CA GLU A 712 12.44 -34.07 9.13
C GLU A 712 11.76 -32.87 8.44
N ARG A 713 10.47 -32.99 8.11
CA ARG A 713 9.67 -32.01 7.36
C ARG A 713 9.76 -30.56 7.85
N MET A 714 9.80 -30.34 9.16
CA MET A 714 9.87 -29.01 9.80
C MET A 714 11.03 -28.90 10.81
N LYS A 715 12.04 -29.76 10.69
CA LYS A 715 13.19 -29.76 11.58
C LYS A 715 14.22 -28.72 11.11
N ILE A 716 14.67 -27.87 12.03
CA ILE A 716 15.68 -26.86 11.73
C ILE A 716 16.98 -27.56 11.36
N GLY A 717 17.58 -27.15 10.25
CA GLY A 717 18.82 -27.72 9.73
C GLY A 717 18.65 -28.95 8.83
N THR A 718 17.42 -29.36 8.51
CA THR A 718 17.18 -30.37 7.47
C THR A 718 17.72 -29.87 6.13
N GLU A 719 18.53 -30.70 5.47
CA GLU A 719 19.07 -30.38 4.15
C GLU A 719 17.96 -30.43 3.08
N TRP A 720 17.89 -29.41 2.24
CA TRP A 720 16.96 -29.38 1.13
C TRP A 720 17.47 -30.25 -0.02
N SER A 721 16.61 -31.14 -0.51
CA SER A 721 16.95 -32.05 -1.60
C SER A 721 17.20 -31.28 -2.89
N TYR A 722 18.37 -31.46 -3.50
CA TYR A 722 18.70 -30.91 -4.80
C TYR A 722 18.23 -31.83 -5.92
N ILE A 723 17.24 -31.41 -6.69
CA ILE A 723 16.67 -32.19 -7.79
C ILE A 723 17.39 -31.81 -9.08
N LYS A 724 18.05 -32.79 -9.72
CA LYS A 724 18.70 -32.68 -11.04
C LYS A 724 17.92 -33.49 -12.07
N GLU A 725 17.54 -32.89 -13.19
CA GLU A 725 17.01 -33.64 -14.35
C GLU A 725 18.11 -33.91 -15.39
N LYS A 726 18.01 -35.05 -16.09
CA LYS A 726 18.91 -35.40 -17.21
C LYS A 726 18.45 -34.67 -18.47
N GLU A 727 19.41 -34.07 -19.16
CA GLU A 727 19.31 -33.31 -20.42
C GLU A 727 18.83 -31.85 -20.30
N ILE A 728 19.82 -30.95 -20.30
CA ILE A 728 19.85 -29.55 -20.78
C ILE A 728 18.50 -28.78 -20.76
N SER A 729 18.14 -28.19 -19.60
CA SER A 729 17.55 -26.84 -19.43
C SER A 729 17.22 -26.64 -17.94
N TYR A 730 17.20 -25.39 -17.45
CA TYR A 730 17.26 -24.92 -16.05
C TYR A 730 16.20 -25.41 -15.01
N LYS A 731 15.92 -26.71 -14.92
CA LYS A 731 14.99 -27.30 -13.94
C LYS A 731 15.60 -27.67 -12.59
N ASP A 732 16.86 -27.36 -12.34
CA ASP A 732 17.47 -27.63 -11.04
C ASP A 732 16.80 -26.75 -9.96
N PHE A 733 16.42 -27.31 -8.81
CA PHE A 733 15.90 -26.54 -7.68
C PHE A 733 16.14 -27.26 -6.36
N TYR A 734 16.00 -26.51 -5.27
CA TYR A 734 15.98 -27.05 -3.91
C TYR A 734 14.53 -27.26 -3.46
N LEU A 735 14.19 -28.51 -3.16
CA LEU A 735 12.84 -28.89 -2.73
C LEU A 735 12.67 -28.63 -1.23
N PRO A 736 11.68 -27.82 -0.80
CA PRO A 736 11.39 -27.67 0.62
C PRO A 736 10.95 -29.00 1.24
N PRO A 737 11.51 -29.42 2.39
CA PRO A 737 11.05 -30.61 3.11
C PRO A 737 9.55 -30.58 3.44
N ARG A 738 8.98 -29.39 3.68
CA ARG A 738 7.52 -29.18 3.82
C ARG A 738 6.74 -29.68 2.59
N ARG A 739 7.18 -29.33 1.37
CA ARG A 739 6.54 -29.74 0.12
C ARG A 739 6.73 -31.23 -0.13
N GLN A 740 7.94 -31.76 0.11
CA GLN A 740 8.27 -33.17 -0.07
C GLN A 740 7.34 -34.08 0.74
N HIS A 741 6.98 -33.65 1.94
CA HIS A 741 6.11 -34.40 2.85
C HIS A 741 4.74 -33.75 3.04
N MET A 742 4.21 -33.14 1.98
CA MET A 742 2.88 -32.53 1.98
C MET A 742 1.77 -33.59 2.01
N CYS A 743 0.69 -33.30 2.73
CA CYS A 743 -0.44 -34.22 2.90
C CYS A 743 -1.37 -34.26 1.69
N THR A 744 -0.96 -34.97 0.63
CA THR A 744 -1.71 -35.15 -0.63
C THR A 744 -2.01 -36.61 -0.96
N SER A 745 -1.80 -37.53 -0.01
CA SER A 745 -1.88 -38.98 -0.27
C SER A 745 -3.26 -39.44 -0.73
N ASN A 746 -4.34 -38.77 -0.29
CA ASN A 746 -5.69 -39.07 -0.76
C ASN A 746 -5.88 -38.72 -2.24
N LEU A 747 -5.24 -37.65 -2.72
CA LEU A 747 -5.26 -37.27 -4.14
C LEU A 747 -4.39 -38.22 -5.00
N GLU A 748 -3.30 -38.72 -4.43
CA GLU A 748 -2.44 -39.73 -5.06
C GLU A 748 -3.14 -41.10 -5.22
N ASN A 749 -4.14 -41.40 -4.38
CA ASN A 749 -4.88 -42.69 -4.37
C ASN A 749 -6.38 -42.50 -4.67
N LEU A 750 -6.70 -41.41 -5.37
CA LEU A 750 -8.07 -41.00 -5.70
C LEU A 750 -8.76 -42.02 -6.60
N ASP A 751 -9.97 -42.44 -6.22
CA ASP A 751 -10.82 -43.27 -7.07
C ASP A 751 -11.56 -42.40 -8.09
N VAL A 752 -11.03 -42.31 -9.31
CA VAL A 752 -11.54 -41.42 -10.36
C VAL A 752 -13.00 -41.72 -10.71
N GLU A 753 -13.41 -42.99 -10.70
CA GLU A 753 -14.78 -43.40 -10.99
C GLU A 753 -15.78 -42.83 -9.98
N SER A 754 -15.47 -42.92 -8.69
CA SER A 754 -16.30 -42.34 -7.62
C SER A 754 -16.38 -40.82 -7.72
N VAL A 755 -15.26 -40.16 -8.02
CA VAL A 755 -15.22 -38.70 -8.17
C VAL A 755 -16.08 -38.23 -9.34
N THR A 756 -16.04 -38.95 -10.47
CA THR A 756 -16.67 -38.53 -11.74
C THR A 756 -18.12 -39.00 -11.91
N LYS A 757 -18.70 -39.59 -10.86
CA LYS A 757 -20.07 -40.11 -10.88
C LYS A 757 -21.14 -38.99 -10.91
N GLU A 758 -22.18 -39.18 -11.72
CA GLU A 758 -23.43 -38.39 -11.72
C GLU A 758 -23.22 -36.85 -11.81
N ASP A 759 -22.34 -36.39 -12.71
CA ASP A 759 -22.03 -34.97 -12.97
C ASP A 759 -21.48 -34.19 -11.76
N LYS A 760 -21.03 -34.87 -10.70
CA LYS A 760 -20.52 -34.25 -9.47
C LYS A 760 -19.01 -34.07 -9.43
N ALA A 761 -18.31 -34.24 -10.56
CA ALA A 761 -16.84 -34.24 -10.62
C ALA A 761 -16.19 -33.03 -9.94
N SER A 762 -16.68 -31.81 -10.20
CA SER A 762 -16.16 -30.60 -9.56
C SER A 762 -16.42 -30.58 -8.04
N HIS A 763 -17.63 -30.97 -7.63
CA HIS A 763 -18.05 -30.98 -6.23
C HIS A 763 -17.27 -32.03 -5.41
N SER A 764 -17.13 -33.25 -5.95
CA SER A 764 -16.41 -34.36 -5.33
C SER A 764 -14.92 -34.07 -5.23
N LEU A 765 -14.31 -33.54 -6.30
CA LEU A 765 -12.90 -33.13 -6.28
C LEU A 765 -12.63 -32.07 -5.22
N LEU A 766 -13.51 -31.08 -5.08
CA LEU A 766 -13.37 -30.04 -4.07
C LEU A 766 -13.27 -30.62 -2.66
N GLY A 767 -14.10 -31.62 -2.32
CA GLY A 767 -14.07 -32.26 -1.02
C GLY A 767 -12.71 -32.92 -0.70
N ASP A 768 -12.15 -33.69 -1.64
CA ASP A 768 -10.84 -34.33 -1.47
C ASP A 768 -9.69 -33.31 -1.36
N VAL A 769 -9.76 -32.20 -2.12
CA VAL A 769 -8.78 -31.11 -2.04
C VAL A 769 -8.89 -30.37 -0.69
N MET A 770 -10.10 -30.11 -0.21
CA MET A 770 -10.34 -29.48 1.10
C MET A 770 -9.86 -30.37 2.25
N LEU A 771 -10.06 -31.69 2.16
CA LEU A 771 -9.56 -32.63 3.15
C LEU A 771 -8.03 -32.63 3.20
N ALA A 772 -7.36 -32.68 2.04
CA ALA A 772 -5.91 -32.58 1.95
C ALA A 772 -5.39 -31.26 2.57
N ALA A 773 -6.04 -30.15 2.25
CA ALA A 773 -5.70 -28.82 2.76
C ALA A 773 -5.86 -28.75 4.30
N ASN A 774 -6.98 -29.24 4.83
CA ASN A 774 -7.26 -29.28 6.26
C ASN A 774 -6.22 -30.10 7.02
N LYS A 775 -5.94 -31.33 6.57
CA LYS A 775 -4.94 -32.21 7.22
C LYS A 775 -3.51 -31.70 7.09
N GLN A 776 -3.20 -31.00 5.99
CA GLN A 776 -1.91 -30.31 5.85
C GLN A 776 -1.76 -29.20 6.91
N ALA A 777 -2.80 -28.40 7.16
CA ALA A 777 -2.78 -27.35 8.18
C ALA A 777 -2.72 -27.92 9.60
N GLU A 778 -3.49 -28.97 9.90
CA GLU A 778 -3.42 -29.69 11.18
C GLU A 778 -2.01 -30.26 11.43
N ARG A 779 -1.37 -30.82 10.40
CA ARG A 779 0.00 -31.32 10.52
C ARG A 779 0.99 -30.19 10.81
N ILE A 780 0.88 -29.05 10.12
CA ILE A 780 1.71 -27.86 10.42
C ILE A 780 1.51 -27.43 11.87
N LYS A 781 0.26 -27.38 12.36
CA LYS A 781 0.00 -27.05 13.77
C LYS A 781 0.75 -28.00 14.72
N SER A 782 0.68 -29.31 14.46
CA SER A 782 1.39 -30.31 15.25
C SER A 782 2.91 -30.09 15.22
N ASP A 783 3.47 -29.76 14.05
CA ASP A 783 4.90 -29.51 13.87
C ASP A 783 5.40 -28.27 14.66
N PHE A 784 4.48 -27.35 14.99
CA PHE A 784 4.74 -26.12 15.75
C PHE A 784 4.18 -26.14 17.18
N SER A 785 3.54 -27.24 17.62
CA SER A 785 2.99 -27.35 18.97
C SER A 785 4.08 -27.17 20.04
N GLY A 786 3.83 -26.29 21.02
CA GLY A 786 4.80 -25.94 22.07
C GLY A 786 5.87 -24.91 21.66
N LYS A 787 5.83 -24.37 20.43
CA LYS A 787 6.71 -23.29 19.97
C LYS A 787 5.95 -21.96 19.92
N SER A 788 6.52 -20.88 20.46
CA SER A 788 5.96 -19.52 20.35
C SER A 788 6.37 -18.87 19.01
N ASP A 789 5.97 -19.48 17.88
CA ASP A 789 6.35 -19.06 16.52
C ASP A 789 5.16 -19.13 15.53
N ASP A 790 4.06 -18.48 15.91
CA ASP A 790 2.80 -18.44 15.14
C ASP A 790 2.99 -17.86 13.72
N GLN A 791 3.95 -16.93 13.56
CA GLN A 791 4.21 -16.29 12.27
C GLN A 791 4.78 -17.28 11.24
N SER A 792 5.69 -18.16 11.68
CA SER A 792 6.26 -19.18 10.80
C SER A 792 5.29 -20.31 10.50
N ALA A 793 4.49 -20.71 11.50
CA ALA A 793 3.38 -21.63 11.27
C ALA A 793 2.42 -21.06 10.20
N CYS A 794 2.11 -19.76 10.28
CA CYS A 794 1.30 -19.11 9.26
C CYS A 794 1.96 -19.09 7.87
N ARG A 795 3.24 -18.71 7.77
CA ARG A 795 3.96 -18.75 6.48
C ARG A 795 3.98 -20.15 5.88
N ALA A 796 4.16 -21.19 6.70
CA ALA A 796 4.07 -22.57 6.25
C ALA A 796 2.68 -22.93 5.71
N VAL A 797 1.60 -22.46 6.36
CA VAL A 797 0.22 -22.65 5.87
C VAL A 797 0.00 -21.94 4.52
N ARG A 798 0.46 -20.68 4.38
CA ARG A 798 0.38 -19.92 3.11
C ARG A 798 1.16 -20.60 1.98
N ASN A 799 2.38 -21.05 2.25
CA ASN A 799 3.19 -21.79 1.28
C ASN A 799 2.53 -23.12 0.88
N SER A 800 1.94 -23.84 1.84
CA SER A 800 1.20 -25.07 1.56
C SER A 800 -0.08 -24.85 0.77
N PHE A 801 -0.82 -23.77 1.02
CA PHE A 801 -1.96 -23.39 0.19
C PHE A 801 -1.54 -23.12 -1.25
N ALA A 802 -0.47 -22.34 -1.44
CA ALA A 802 0.06 -22.00 -2.74
C ALA A 802 0.60 -23.23 -3.51
N ASP A 803 1.31 -24.13 -2.82
CA ASP A 803 1.78 -25.38 -3.42
C ASP A 803 0.61 -26.31 -3.80
N LEU A 804 -0.45 -26.37 -2.97
CA LEU A 804 -1.64 -27.14 -3.34
C LEU A 804 -2.26 -26.57 -4.62
N GLY A 805 -2.33 -25.24 -4.73
CA GLY A 805 -2.77 -24.56 -5.94
C GLY A 805 -1.91 -24.90 -7.16
N ASP A 806 -0.59 -24.99 -7.02
CA ASP A 806 0.28 -25.41 -8.12
C ASP A 806 0.13 -26.88 -8.49
N ILE A 807 -0.12 -27.77 -7.53
CA ILE A 807 -0.45 -29.18 -7.80
C ILE A 807 -1.74 -29.27 -8.62
N ILE A 808 -2.80 -28.59 -8.17
CA ILE A 808 -4.11 -28.63 -8.84
C ILE A 808 -4.05 -27.99 -10.22
N ARG A 809 -3.35 -26.86 -10.39
CA ARG A 809 -3.19 -26.18 -11.70
C ARG A 809 -2.18 -26.86 -12.63
N GLY A 810 -1.40 -27.81 -12.11
CA GLY A 810 -0.39 -28.53 -12.90
C GLY A 810 0.85 -27.68 -13.17
N LYS A 811 1.22 -26.82 -12.22
CA LYS A 811 2.39 -25.93 -12.25
C LYS A 811 3.49 -26.36 -11.28
N ASP A 812 3.23 -27.38 -10.47
CA ASP A 812 4.15 -27.87 -9.45
C ASP A 812 5.46 -28.37 -10.08
N LEU A 813 6.59 -27.96 -9.50
CA LEU A 813 7.93 -28.25 -9.99
C LEU A 813 8.35 -29.70 -9.68
N TRP A 814 7.87 -30.25 -8.56
CA TRP A 814 8.18 -31.61 -8.12
C TRP A 814 7.49 -32.65 -9.02
N ASP A 815 8.26 -33.62 -9.52
CA ASP A 815 7.77 -34.60 -10.52
C ASP A 815 8.15 -36.04 -10.11
N HIS A 816 7.85 -36.37 -8.85
CA HIS A 816 8.06 -37.72 -8.34
C HIS A 816 6.91 -38.64 -8.78
N LYS A 817 7.13 -39.96 -8.73
CA LYS A 817 6.18 -40.97 -9.27
C LYS A 817 4.76 -40.86 -8.67
N ASP A 818 4.65 -40.53 -7.39
CA ASP A 818 3.37 -40.29 -6.71
C ASP A 818 2.66 -39.05 -7.28
N GLN A 819 3.41 -37.98 -7.55
CA GLN A 819 2.89 -36.79 -8.21
C GLN A 819 2.45 -37.08 -9.65
N THR A 820 3.19 -37.89 -10.42
CA THR A 820 2.76 -38.30 -11.77
C THR A 820 1.42 -39.03 -11.73
N THR A 821 1.23 -39.95 -10.77
CA THR A 821 -0.06 -40.65 -10.55
C THR A 821 -1.17 -39.66 -10.22
N LEU A 822 -0.95 -38.74 -9.29
CA LEU A 822 -1.91 -37.67 -8.93
C LEU A 822 -2.28 -36.84 -10.16
N GLN A 823 -1.31 -36.42 -10.98
CA GLN A 823 -1.57 -35.62 -12.19
C GLN A 823 -2.40 -36.40 -13.22
N ASN A 824 -2.20 -37.71 -13.35
CA ASN A 824 -3.04 -38.56 -14.20
C ASN A 824 -4.48 -38.65 -13.70
N HIS A 825 -4.69 -38.75 -12.38
CA HIS A 825 -6.04 -38.69 -11.81
C HIS A 825 -6.71 -37.34 -12.10
N LEU A 826 -6.00 -36.22 -11.87
CA LEU A 826 -6.53 -34.89 -12.17
C LEU A 826 -6.87 -34.75 -13.66
N LYS A 827 -6.02 -35.23 -14.57
CA LYS A 827 -6.30 -35.22 -16.02
C LYS A 827 -7.65 -35.88 -16.33
N SER A 828 -7.92 -37.05 -15.76
CA SER A 828 -9.18 -37.78 -15.98
C SER A 828 -10.38 -37.06 -15.37
N VAL A 829 -10.23 -36.51 -14.16
CA VAL A 829 -11.30 -35.75 -13.49
C VAL A 829 -11.63 -34.47 -14.28
N PHE A 830 -10.62 -33.72 -14.73
CA PHE A 830 -10.82 -32.48 -15.49
C PHE A 830 -11.36 -32.72 -16.91
N LYS A 831 -11.03 -33.85 -17.53
CA LYS A 831 -11.70 -34.31 -18.75
C LYS A 831 -13.21 -34.43 -18.52
N ASN A 832 -13.61 -35.11 -17.45
CA ASN A 832 -15.02 -35.30 -17.12
C ASN A 832 -15.72 -33.96 -16.80
N ILE A 833 -15.07 -33.06 -16.05
CA ILE A 833 -15.59 -31.70 -15.78
C ILE A 833 -15.84 -30.95 -17.10
N LYS A 834 -14.89 -30.96 -18.04
CA LYS A 834 -15.06 -30.31 -19.35
C LYS A 834 -16.22 -30.89 -20.16
N GLU A 835 -16.38 -32.22 -20.13
CA GLU A 835 -17.35 -32.94 -20.95
C GLU A 835 -18.78 -32.83 -20.42
N ASN A 836 -18.97 -32.80 -19.09
CA ASN A 836 -20.28 -32.96 -18.47
C ASN A 836 -20.82 -31.69 -17.78
N VAL A 837 -19.99 -30.68 -17.48
CA VAL A 837 -20.50 -29.43 -16.91
C VAL A 837 -21.16 -28.58 -18.01
N PRO A 838 -22.47 -28.26 -17.91
CA PRO A 838 -23.16 -27.52 -18.96
C PRO A 838 -22.61 -26.10 -19.17
N GLY A 839 -22.60 -25.66 -20.42
CA GLY A 839 -22.29 -24.26 -20.79
C GLY A 839 -20.81 -23.88 -20.84
N ILE A 840 -19.89 -24.75 -20.37
CA ILE A 840 -18.45 -24.43 -20.34
C ILE A 840 -17.62 -25.14 -21.41
N LYS A 841 -18.12 -26.24 -22.00
CA LYS A 841 -17.35 -27.11 -22.92
C LYS A 841 -16.60 -26.34 -24.01
N GLY A 842 -17.30 -25.49 -24.76
CA GLY A 842 -16.72 -24.70 -25.85
C GLY A 842 -15.73 -23.61 -25.42
N LYS A 843 -15.71 -23.23 -24.13
CA LYS A 843 -14.75 -22.24 -23.59
C LYS A 843 -13.35 -22.80 -23.39
N TYR A 844 -13.23 -24.14 -23.41
CA TYR A 844 -12.01 -24.90 -23.18
C TYR A 844 -11.68 -25.85 -24.34
N ASP A 845 -12.18 -25.57 -25.55
CA ASP A 845 -11.82 -26.33 -26.74
C ASP A 845 -10.30 -26.29 -27.00
N GLY A 846 -9.71 -27.45 -27.28
CA GLY A 846 -8.26 -27.61 -27.45
C GLY A 846 -7.42 -27.59 -26.18
N ASP A 847 -7.98 -27.30 -24.99
CA ASP A 847 -7.25 -27.27 -23.72
C ASP A 847 -6.68 -28.65 -23.31
N ASP A 848 -7.19 -29.74 -23.88
CA ASP A 848 -6.64 -31.10 -23.77
C ASP A 848 -5.25 -31.27 -24.39
N ASN A 849 -4.89 -30.41 -25.36
CA ASN A 849 -3.57 -30.37 -25.99
C ASN A 849 -2.54 -29.53 -25.23
N ASN A 850 -2.97 -28.82 -24.18
CA ASN A 850 -2.04 -28.06 -23.34
C ASN A 850 -1.15 -29.00 -22.52
N ASN A 851 -0.03 -28.46 -22.04
CA ASN A 851 0.87 -29.17 -21.14
C ASN A 851 0.91 -28.48 -19.75
N PRO A 852 0.35 -29.12 -18.70
CA PRO A 852 -0.41 -30.38 -18.73
C PRO A 852 -1.81 -30.22 -19.35
N PRO A 853 -2.49 -31.31 -19.73
CA PRO A 853 -3.85 -31.24 -20.28
C PRO A 853 -4.83 -30.54 -19.34
N TYR A 854 -5.75 -29.79 -19.94
CA TYR A 854 -6.78 -29.00 -19.27
C TYR A 854 -6.23 -27.87 -18.39
N LYS A 855 -5.03 -27.35 -18.71
CA LYS A 855 -4.34 -26.34 -17.89
C LYS A 855 -5.21 -25.13 -17.60
N LYS A 856 -5.89 -24.57 -18.61
CA LYS A 856 -6.72 -23.38 -18.46
C LYS A 856 -7.94 -23.67 -17.58
N LEU A 857 -8.61 -24.80 -17.82
CA LEU A 857 -9.73 -25.25 -16.99
C LEU A 857 -9.32 -25.48 -15.52
N ARG A 858 -8.13 -26.03 -15.30
CA ARG A 858 -7.57 -26.27 -13.95
C ARG A 858 -7.25 -24.95 -13.22
N GLU A 859 -6.74 -23.95 -13.94
CA GLU A 859 -6.52 -22.59 -13.42
C GLU A 859 -7.83 -21.91 -13.01
N ASP A 860 -8.82 -21.93 -13.90
CA ASP A 860 -10.14 -21.34 -13.63
C ASP A 860 -10.87 -22.10 -12.51
N TRP A 861 -10.74 -23.43 -12.43
CA TRP A 861 -11.28 -24.22 -11.32
C TRP A 861 -10.63 -23.89 -9.99
N TRP A 862 -9.30 -23.74 -9.95
CA TRP A 862 -8.61 -23.33 -8.73
C TRP A 862 -9.10 -21.96 -8.28
N GLU A 863 -9.18 -20.98 -9.18
CA GLU A 863 -9.67 -19.64 -8.82
C GLU A 863 -11.12 -19.66 -8.29
N ALA A 864 -12.00 -20.46 -8.89
CA ALA A 864 -13.36 -20.63 -8.40
C ALA A 864 -13.44 -21.25 -6.99
N ASN A 865 -12.45 -22.06 -6.59
CA ASN A 865 -12.52 -22.91 -5.40
C ASN A 865 -11.51 -22.59 -4.29
N ARG A 866 -10.46 -21.83 -4.57
CA ARG A 866 -9.33 -21.54 -3.66
C ARG A 866 -9.76 -20.92 -2.33
N ARG A 867 -10.88 -20.20 -2.33
CA ARG A 867 -11.49 -19.68 -1.10
C ARG A 867 -11.97 -20.77 -0.15
N GLN A 868 -12.66 -21.77 -0.67
CA GLN A 868 -13.16 -22.89 0.13
C GLN A 868 -11.98 -23.73 0.65
N VAL A 869 -10.96 -23.93 -0.18
CA VAL A 869 -9.71 -24.60 0.19
C VAL A 869 -8.99 -23.85 1.32
N TRP A 870 -8.83 -22.52 1.21
CA TRP A 870 -8.20 -21.73 2.28
C TRP A 870 -8.99 -21.79 3.58
N LYS A 871 -10.33 -21.71 3.52
CA LYS A 871 -11.21 -21.84 4.69
C LYS A 871 -11.01 -23.17 5.42
N ALA A 872 -10.80 -24.27 4.67
CA ALA A 872 -10.48 -25.57 5.26
C ALA A 872 -9.12 -25.60 5.99
N MET A 873 -8.16 -24.76 5.56
CA MET A 873 -6.85 -24.63 6.21
C MET A 873 -6.87 -23.71 7.44
N THR A 874 -7.73 -22.68 7.47
CA THR A 874 -7.76 -21.65 8.53
C THR A 874 -8.85 -21.83 9.58
N CYS A 875 -9.43 -23.03 9.69
CA CYS A 875 -10.36 -23.40 10.74
C CYS A 875 -9.89 -23.00 12.15
N GLU A 876 -10.78 -22.46 13.00
CA GLU A 876 -10.44 -21.99 14.36
C GLU A 876 -9.81 -23.10 15.22
N ASN A 877 -10.26 -24.35 15.02
CA ASN A 877 -9.70 -25.55 15.65
C ASN A 877 -8.21 -25.79 15.31
N ASN A 878 -7.68 -25.19 14.24
CA ASN A 878 -6.29 -25.31 13.85
C ASN A 878 -5.36 -24.38 14.65
N GLY A 879 -5.87 -23.42 15.44
CA GLY A 879 -5.10 -22.63 16.40
C GLY A 879 -3.98 -21.73 15.85
N ILE A 880 -3.68 -21.78 14.56
CA ILE A 880 -2.67 -20.94 13.90
C ILE A 880 -3.29 -19.57 13.57
N LYS A 881 -2.86 -18.52 14.27
CA LYS A 881 -3.32 -17.14 14.01
C LYS A 881 -2.54 -16.51 12.86
N CYS A 882 -3.02 -16.75 11.64
CA CYS A 882 -2.54 -16.04 10.46
C CYS A 882 -3.10 -14.60 10.40
N ASP A 883 -2.47 -13.65 11.12
CA ASP A 883 -2.80 -12.22 11.23
C ASP A 883 -4.29 -11.85 11.49
N ALA A 884 -4.52 -10.99 12.48
CA ALA A 884 -5.85 -10.55 12.92
C ALA A 884 -6.70 -9.80 11.87
N HIS A 885 -6.17 -9.57 10.66
CA HIS A 885 -6.83 -8.80 9.61
C HIS A 885 -7.41 -9.64 8.46
N ASN A 886 -6.98 -10.90 8.25
CA ASN A 886 -7.28 -11.65 7.01
C ASN A 886 -7.50 -13.17 7.15
N ALA A 887 -7.78 -13.71 8.35
CA ALA A 887 -8.01 -15.15 8.54
C ALA A 887 -9.12 -15.79 7.67
N LYS A 888 -9.98 -14.97 7.03
CA LYS A 888 -11.09 -15.40 6.14
C LYS A 888 -10.81 -15.27 4.63
N HIS A 889 -9.67 -14.71 4.20
CA HIS A 889 -9.35 -14.47 2.79
C HIS A 889 -8.07 -15.19 2.36
N PRO A 890 -8.07 -15.89 1.20
CA PRO A 890 -6.87 -16.50 0.68
C PRO A 890 -5.77 -15.46 0.43
N PRO A 891 -4.52 -15.74 0.82
CA PRO A 891 -3.40 -14.88 0.47
C PRO A 891 -3.20 -14.89 -1.05
N PRO A 892 -2.64 -13.83 -1.68
CA PRO A 892 -2.29 -13.84 -3.10
C PRO A 892 -1.04 -14.70 -3.39
N ASP A 893 -0.48 -15.37 -2.39
CA ASP A 893 0.77 -16.13 -2.47
C ASP A 893 0.71 -17.24 -3.54
N ASP A 894 -0.44 -17.85 -3.80
CA ASP A 894 -0.65 -18.81 -4.90
C ASP A 894 -0.56 -18.20 -6.31
N TYR A 895 -0.43 -16.89 -6.44
CA TYR A 895 -0.14 -16.20 -7.69
C TYR A 895 1.34 -15.82 -7.86
N ILE A 896 2.16 -16.02 -6.82
CA ILE A 896 3.62 -15.89 -6.91
C ILE A 896 4.17 -17.22 -7.43
N PRO A 897 5.02 -17.26 -8.47
CA PRO A 897 5.60 -18.50 -8.99
C PRO A 897 6.31 -19.33 -7.91
N GLN A 898 6.13 -20.65 -7.94
CA GLN A 898 6.58 -21.58 -6.90
C GLN A 898 8.07 -21.43 -6.55
N ARG A 899 8.94 -21.26 -7.56
CA ARG A 899 10.39 -21.05 -7.36
C ARG A 899 10.70 -19.83 -6.48
N LEU A 900 9.99 -18.72 -6.66
CA LEU A 900 10.17 -17.49 -5.89
C LEU A 900 9.67 -17.64 -4.44
N ARG A 901 8.59 -18.41 -4.24
CA ARG A 901 8.11 -18.74 -2.89
C ARG A 901 9.10 -19.64 -2.16
N TRP A 902 9.64 -20.65 -2.82
CA TRP A 902 10.65 -21.55 -2.24
C TRP A 902 11.97 -20.84 -1.96
N LEU A 903 12.38 -19.86 -2.77
CA LEU A 903 13.52 -18.96 -2.46
C LEU A 903 13.30 -18.24 -1.12
N THR A 904 12.10 -17.69 -0.92
CA THR A 904 11.72 -16.99 0.31
C THR A 904 11.72 -17.94 1.50
N GLU A 905 11.11 -19.13 1.35
CA GLU A 905 11.09 -20.15 2.38
C GLU A 905 12.51 -20.64 2.73
N TRP A 906 13.37 -20.88 1.74
CA TRP A 906 14.74 -21.32 1.94
C TRP A 906 15.53 -20.33 2.82
N ALA A 907 15.41 -19.03 2.55
CA ALA A 907 16.09 -17.99 3.31
C ALA A 907 15.64 -17.95 4.78
N GLU A 908 14.34 -18.11 5.03
CA GLU A 908 13.80 -18.21 6.40
C GLU A 908 14.39 -19.42 7.15
N TRP A 909 14.39 -20.60 6.53
CA TRP A 909 14.90 -21.83 7.17
C TRP A 909 16.41 -21.80 7.38
N PHE A 910 17.16 -21.21 6.44
CA PHE A 910 18.58 -20.94 6.60
C PHE A 910 18.82 -20.09 7.85
N CYS A 911 18.09 -18.98 8.00
CA CYS A 911 18.28 -18.07 9.12
C CYS A 911 17.93 -18.70 10.47
N LYS A 912 16.91 -19.57 10.52
CA LYS A 912 16.62 -20.37 11.73
C LYS A 912 17.76 -21.30 12.09
N MET A 913 18.32 -21.99 11.09
CA MET A 913 19.48 -22.88 11.26
C MET A 913 20.71 -22.08 11.71
N GLN A 914 21.00 -20.96 11.06
CA GLN A 914 22.12 -20.08 11.38
C GLN A 914 22.02 -19.55 12.81
N SER A 915 20.83 -19.13 13.24
CA SER A 915 20.59 -18.63 14.60
C SER A 915 20.82 -19.73 15.64
N GLN A 916 20.31 -20.94 15.41
CA GLN A 916 20.55 -22.09 16.29
C GLN A 916 22.03 -22.49 16.35
N ALA A 917 22.72 -22.49 15.21
CA ALA A 917 24.15 -22.79 15.14
C ALA A 917 24.97 -21.70 15.86
N TYR A 918 24.56 -20.43 15.75
CA TYR A 918 25.22 -19.31 16.41
C TYR A 918 25.09 -19.37 17.94
N GLU A 919 23.92 -19.74 18.49
CA GLU A 919 23.78 -19.91 19.95
C GLU A 919 24.65 -21.05 20.48
N LYS A 920 24.78 -22.17 19.74
CA LYS A 920 25.73 -23.25 20.09
C LYS A 920 27.18 -22.78 20.06
N LEU A 921 27.55 -21.99 19.06
CA LEU A 921 28.88 -21.37 18.99
C LEU A 921 29.13 -20.47 20.20
N LYS A 922 28.16 -19.62 20.56
CA LYS A 922 28.25 -18.72 21.70
C LYS A 922 28.39 -19.47 23.03
N GLU A 923 27.70 -20.58 23.18
CA GLU A 923 27.83 -21.45 24.35
C GLU A 923 29.22 -22.11 24.41
N GLY A 924 29.65 -22.78 23.33
CA GLY A 924 30.95 -23.45 23.27
C GLY A 924 32.15 -22.51 23.40
N CYS A 925 32.02 -21.26 22.94
CA CYS A 925 33.06 -20.24 23.05
C CYS A 925 32.91 -19.30 24.26
N LYS A 926 31.94 -19.53 25.17
CA LYS A 926 31.60 -18.58 26.24
C LYS A 926 32.81 -18.09 27.03
N LYS A 927 33.66 -19.01 27.49
CA LYS A 927 34.87 -18.71 28.29
C LYS A 927 35.95 -18.00 27.46
N CYS A 928 36.17 -18.44 26.21
CA CYS A 928 37.11 -17.76 25.30
C CYS A 928 36.67 -16.32 24.95
N MET A 929 35.37 -16.04 25.01
CA MET A 929 34.79 -14.75 24.65
C MET A 929 34.75 -13.73 25.80
N GLU A 930 35.04 -14.11 27.05
CA GLU A 930 35.08 -13.19 28.22
C GLU A 930 36.03 -12.01 28.02
N ASN A 931 37.14 -12.21 27.29
CA ASN A 931 38.08 -11.16 26.88
C ASN A 931 38.23 -11.03 25.37
N LYS A 932 37.13 -11.21 24.61
CA LYS A 932 37.09 -11.10 23.13
C LYS A 932 38.14 -11.99 22.43
N GLY A 933 38.35 -13.22 22.90
CA GLY A 933 39.29 -14.18 22.32
C GLY A 933 40.75 -14.04 22.77
N LYS A 934 41.12 -12.99 23.52
CA LYS A 934 42.52 -12.71 23.89
C LYS A 934 43.14 -13.69 24.89
N ASN A 935 42.32 -14.36 25.69
CA ASN A 935 42.75 -15.36 26.67
C ASN A 935 42.43 -16.81 26.23
N CYS A 936 42.06 -17.01 24.96
CA CYS A 936 41.77 -18.33 24.41
C CYS A 936 43.10 -19.01 24.05
N ILE A 937 43.72 -19.63 25.06
CA ILE A 937 45.06 -20.23 24.98
C ILE A 937 44.96 -21.62 24.36
N LYS A 938 45.79 -21.89 23.37
CA LYS A 938 45.90 -23.19 22.71
C LYS A 938 46.10 -24.33 23.71
N ASP A 939 45.51 -25.49 23.40
CA ASP A 939 45.55 -26.72 24.19
C ASP A 939 44.87 -26.67 25.57
N THR A 940 44.11 -25.61 25.87
CA THR A 940 43.19 -25.59 27.02
C THR A 940 41.83 -26.22 26.67
N PRO A 941 41.13 -26.86 27.62
CA PRO A 941 39.79 -27.41 27.40
C PRO A 941 38.84 -26.37 26.80
N GLU A 942 38.88 -25.13 27.31
CA GLU A 942 38.08 -24.00 26.84
C GLU A 942 38.30 -23.68 25.36
N CYS A 943 39.55 -23.75 24.90
CA CYS A 943 39.91 -23.45 23.53
C CYS A 943 39.48 -24.57 22.59
N ASN A 944 39.63 -25.82 23.04
CA ASN A 944 39.23 -27.00 22.26
C ASN A 944 37.71 -27.03 22.05
N ASP A 945 36.93 -26.75 23.11
CA ASP A 945 35.47 -26.64 23.04
C ASP A 945 35.04 -25.52 22.08
N CYS A 946 35.67 -24.34 22.17
CA CYS A 946 35.38 -23.22 21.28
C CYS A 946 35.76 -23.52 19.82
N LYS A 947 36.92 -24.13 19.60
CA LYS A 947 37.39 -24.52 18.25
C LYS A 947 36.45 -25.53 17.61
N GLN A 948 36.03 -26.55 18.35
CA GLN A 948 35.03 -27.52 17.88
C GLN A 948 33.71 -26.83 17.52
N ALA A 949 33.23 -25.92 18.38
CA ALA A 949 32.00 -25.17 18.12
C ALA A 949 32.12 -24.27 16.86
N CYS A 950 33.29 -23.66 16.62
CA CYS A 950 33.60 -22.92 15.41
C CYS A 950 33.62 -23.81 14.15
N GLU A 951 34.21 -25.00 14.24
CA GLU A 951 34.25 -25.97 13.13
C GLU A 951 32.86 -26.48 12.77
N GLU A 952 32.03 -26.79 13.76
CA GLU A 952 30.63 -27.20 13.56
C GLU A 952 29.78 -26.09 12.94
N TYR A 953 29.94 -24.85 13.42
CA TYR A 953 29.26 -23.69 12.84
C TYR A 953 29.65 -23.52 11.36
N ASN A 954 30.95 -23.51 11.08
CA ASN A 954 31.51 -23.37 9.74
C ASN A 954 31.00 -24.45 8.77
N LYS A 955 31.00 -25.72 9.21
CA LYS A 955 30.52 -26.83 8.40
C LYS A 955 29.08 -26.61 7.95
N LYS A 956 28.19 -26.22 8.87
CA LYS A 956 26.77 -25.96 8.57
C LYS A 956 26.60 -24.77 7.63
N ILE A 957 27.26 -23.64 7.89
CA ILE A 957 27.15 -22.45 7.03
C ILE A 957 27.61 -22.76 5.60
N LYS A 958 28.72 -23.47 5.42
CA LYS A 958 29.22 -23.86 4.09
C LYS A 958 28.28 -24.77 3.32
N GLU A 959 27.55 -25.66 4.00
CA GLU A 959 26.57 -26.53 3.34
C GLU A 959 25.42 -25.71 2.76
N TRP A 960 24.92 -24.71 3.48
CA TRP A 960 23.86 -23.82 3.02
C TRP A 960 24.35 -22.78 2.00
N GLU A 961 25.57 -22.26 2.14
CA GLU A 961 26.21 -21.34 1.19
C GLU A 961 26.33 -21.98 -0.21
N LYS A 962 26.64 -23.28 -0.28
CA LYS A 962 26.65 -24.03 -1.55
C LYS A 962 25.27 -24.07 -2.21
N GLN A 963 24.19 -24.13 -1.44
CA GLN A 963 22.82 -24.08 -1.98
C GLN A 963 22.49 -22.66 -2.45
N TRP A 964 22.84 -21.66 -1.64
CA TRP A 964 22.66 -20.25 -1.93
C TRP A 964 23.26 -19.86 -3.29
N HIS A 965 24.52 -20.22 -3.56
CA HIS A 965 25.18 -19.88 -4.81
C HIS A 965 24.43 -20.41 -6.04
N LYS A 966 23.87 -21.63 -5.98
CA LYS A 966 23.09 -22.17 -7.09
C LYS A 966 21.76 -21.44 -7.27
N ILE A 967 21.06 -21.15 -6.17
CA ILE A 967 19.79 -20.41 -6.17
C ILE A 967 20.01 -19.01 -6.75
N GLN A 968 21.07 -18.32 -6.31
CA GLN A 968 21.47 -16.99 -6.75
C GLN A 968 21.72 -16.95 -8.26
N VAL A 969 22.50 -17.90 -8.79
CA VAL A 969 22.81 -18.00 -10.23
C VAL A 969 21.54 -18.22 -11.05
N GLN A 970 20.66 -19.13 -10.62
CA GLN A 970 19.40 -19.39 -11.31
C GLN A 970 18.46 -18.19 -11.30
N TYR A 971 18.30 -17.52 -10.16
CA TYR A 971 17.49 -16.31 -10.06
C TYR A 971 18.00 -15.23 -11.03
N LEU A 972 19.31 -15.00 -11.04
CA LEU A 972 19.94 -14.00 -11.91
C LEU A 972 19.69 -14.30 -13.40
N MET A 973 19.79 -15.56 -13.80
CA MET A 973 19.48 -15.98 -15.16
C MET A 973 18.01 -15.73 -15.51
N LEU A 974 17.07 -16.15 -14.66
CA LEU A 974 15.64 -15.94 -14.90
C LEU A 974 15.27 -14.45 -14.94
N TYR A 975 15.88 -13.63 -14.10
CA TYR A 975 15.70 -12.18 -14.11
C TYR A 975 16.29 -11.53 -15.37
N TYR A 976 17.45 -12.01 -15.83
CA TYR A 976 18.05 -11.55 -17.08
C TYR A 976 17.19 -11.92 -18.30
N GLU A 977 16.71 -13.17 -18.37
CA GLU A 977 15.80 -13.62 -19.42
C GLU A 977 14.51 -12.80 -19.47
N ALA A 978 13.97 -12.43 -18.31
CA ALA A 978 12.82 -11.53 -18.24
C ALA A 978 13.10 -10.17 -18.90
N ASN A 979 14.32 -9.65 -18.75
CA ASN A 979 14.70 -8.35 -19.31
C ASN A 979 14.97 -8.41 -20.83
N THR A 980 15.60 -9.48 -21.33
CA THR A 980 15.97 -9.62 -22.75
C THR A 980 14.79 -9.98 -23.65
N THR A 981 13.87 -10.82 -23.16
CA THR A 981 12.71 -11.31 -23.93
C THR A 981 11.56 -10.31 -24.01
N ALA A 982 11.57 -9.26 -23.19
CA ALA A 982 10.57 -8.18 -23.21
C ALA A 982 10.40 -7.50 -24.58
N ARG A 983 11.40 -7.61 -25.48
CA ARG A 983 11.34 -7.08 -26.86
C ARG A 983 10.56 -7.95 -27.86
N TYR A 984 10.34 -9.23 -27.58
CA TYR A 984 9.83 -10.21 -28.57
C TYR A 984 8.61 -11.03 -28.10
N GLY A 985 8.15 -10.83 -26.85
CA GLY A 985 6.96 -11.46 -26.30
C GLY A 985 7.15 -12.91 -25.82
N ILE A 986 6.12 -13.46 -25.18
CA ILE A 986 6.12 -14.78 -24.50
C ILE A 986 6.39 -15.94 -25.49
N HIS A 987 6.16 -15.77 -26.79
CA HIS A 987 6.46 -16.80 -27.79
C HIS A 987 7.96 -16.92 -28.11
N ALA A 988 8.79 -15.98 -27.69
CA ALA A 988 10.23 -15.99 -27.90
C ALA A 988 11.00 -16.98 -26.98
N TYR A 989 10.33 -17.66 -26.05
CA TYR A 989 10.96 -18.62 -25.12
C TYR A 989 11.40 -19.94 -25.75
N ALA A 990 11.21 -20.14 -27.05
CA ALA A 990 11.62 -21.37 -27.71
C ALA A 990 13.14 -21.58 -27.48
N TYR A 991 13.47 -22.62 -26.72
CA TYR A 991 14.82 -23.13 -26.41
C TYR A 991 15.66 -22.42 -25.31
N ALA A 992 15.28 -21.22 -24.82
CA ALA A 992 16.07 -20.49 -23.79
C ALA A 992 15.62 -20.74 -22.33
N VAL A 993 14.31 -20.91 -22.10
CA VAL A 993 13.71 -21.06 -20.76
C VAL A 993 12.88 -22.34 -20.73
N GLY A 994 13.09 -23.19 -19.71
CA GLY A 994 12.30 -24.41 -19.54
C GLY A 994 10.82 -24.12 -19.28
N GLU A 995 9.92 -25.00 -19.72
CA GLU A 995 8.45 -24.82 -19.58
C GLU A 995 8.00 -24.48 -18.15
N LYS A 996 8.65 -25.10 -17.15
CA LYS A 996 8.35 -24.90 -15.72
C LYS A 996 8.80 -23.52 -15.19
N ASP A 997 9.72 -22.84 -15.87
CA ASP A 997 10.25 -21.52 -15.48
C ASP A 997 9.64 -20.35 -16.26
N LYS A 998 8.93 -20.61 -17.35
CA LYS A 998 8.18 -19.56 -18.08
C LYS A 998 7.28 -18.72 -17.17
N PRO A 999 6.54 -19.30 -16.18
CA PRO A 999 5.76 -18.49 -15.24
C PRO A 999 6.61 -17.56 -14.38
N VAL A 1000 7.83 -17.97 -14.01
CA VAL A 1000 8.77 -17.13 -13.24
C VAL A 1000 9.22 -15.94 -14.09
N VAL A 1001 9.62 -16.21 -15.33
CA VAL A 1001 10.08 -15.16 -16.25
C VAL A 1001 8.94 -14.17 -16.56
N ALA A 1002 7.74 -14.67 -16.85
CA ALA A 1002 6.56 -13.82 -17.07
C ALA A 1002 6.21 -12.95 -15.84
N PHE A 1003 6.34 -13.51 -14.63
CA PHE A 1003 6.13 -12.76 -13.40
C PHE A 1003 7.19 -11.67 -13.20
N LEU A 1004 8.46 -12.00 -13.41
CA LEU A 1004 9.57 -11.05 -13.29
C LEU A 1004 9.49 -9.96 -14.35
N GLN A 1005 8.99 -10.25 -15.56
CA GLN A 1005 8.67 -9.25 -16.59
C GLN A 1005 7.67 -8.23 -16.08
N LYS A 1006 6.52 -8.68 -15.56
CA LYS A 1006 5.50 -7.79 -15.00
C LYS A 1006 6.04 -6.96 -13.83
N LEU A 1007 6.86 -7.57 -12.97
CA LEU A 1007 7.55 -6.87 -11.90
C LEU A 1007 8.53 -5.80 -12.42
N GLN A 1008 9.28 -6.10 -13.49
CA GLN A 1008 10.19 -5.17 -14.14
C GLN A 1008 9.45 -4.02 -14.85
N GLU A 1009 8.36 -4.32 -15.56
CA GLU A 1009 7.47 -3.35 -16.22
C GLU A 1009 6.88 -2.38 -15.20
N ALA A 1010 6.29 -2.90 -14.11
CA ALA A 1010 5.71 -2.08 -13.06
C ALA A 1010 6.75 -1.16 -12.41
N ASN A 1011 7.97 -1.66 -12.17
CA ASN A 1011 9.08 -0.87 -11.63
C ASN A 1011 9.68 0.13 -12.63
N LYS A 1012 9.61 -0.12 -13.94
CA LYS A 1012 9.97 0.84 -15.01
C LYS A 1012 8.94 1.97 -15.08
N SER A 1013 7.65 1.63 -15.05
CA SER A 1013 6.53 2.56 -15.12
C SER A 1013 6.38 3.42 -13.87
N SER A 1014 6.73 2.89 -12.69
CA SER A 1014 6.75 3.68 -11.46
C SER A 1014 7.90 4.72 -11.47
N ALA A 1015 9.05 4.38 -12.05
CA ALA A 1015 10.19 5.28 -12.18
C ALA A 1015 9.97 6.41 -13.22
N SER A 1016 9.18 6.18 -14.27
CA SER A 1016 8.95 7.15 -15.36
C SER A 1016 7.93 8.26 -15.04
N LYS A 1017 7.09 8.09 -14.01
CA LYS A 1017 6.09 9.08 -13.57
C LYS A 1017 6.65 10.19 -12.66
N ARG A 1018 7.96 10.19 -12.38
CA ARG A 1018 8.63 11.30 -11.67
C ARG A 1018 8.93 12.42 -12.67
N SER A 1019 8.72 13.69 -12.30
CA SER A 1019 9.07 14.82 -13.17
C SER A 1019 10.53 14.69 -13.60
N LYS A 1020 10.78 14.56 -14.92
CA LYS A 1020 12.14 14.57 -15.47
C LYS A 1020 12.80 15.89 -15.08
N ARG A 1021 13.66 15.88 -14.06
CA ARG A 1021 14.63 16.97 -13.86
C ARG A 1021 15.67 16.87 -14.96
N SER A 1022 15.94 18.00 -15.61
CA SER A 1022 17.12 18.19 -16.45
C SER A 1022 18.38 17.95 -15.62
N THR A 1023 19.19 16.94 -15.97
CA THR A 1023 20.57 17.10 -16.49
C THR A 1023 21.28 15.76 -16.65
N ASP A 1024 22.04 15.65 -17.75
CA ASP A 1024 23.14 14.75 -18.10
C ASP A 1024 22.91 13.23 -18.18
N GLY A 1025 22.60 12.76 -19.40
CA GLY A 1025 23.56 11.98 -20.18
C GLY A 1025 23.91 10.54 -19.77
N THR A 1026 23.39 9.97 -18.67
CA THR A 1026 23.47 8.52 -18.45
C THR A 1026 22.10 7.91 -18.20
N THR A 1027 21.52 7.35 -19.26
CA THR A 1027 20.34 6.49 -19.25
C THR A 1027 20.61 5.18 -18.49
N THR A 1028 20.56 5.16 -17.16
CA THR A 1028 20.54 3.89 -16.41
C THR A 1028 19.11 3.37 -16.34
N ASP A 1029 18.84 2.27 -17.06
CA ASP A 1029 17.57 1.53 -17.01
C ASP A 1029 17.18 1.24 -15.55
N PRO A 1030 15.97 1.65 -15.07
CA PRO A 1030 15.52 1.43 -13.69
C PRO A 1030 15.62 -0.03 -13.22
N THR A 1031 15.52 -1.01 -14.13
CA THR A 1031 15.69 -2.44 -13.81
C THR A 1031 17.11 -2.81 -13.42
N LEU A 1032 18.13 -2.09 -13.91
CA LEU A 1032 19.53 -2.32 -13.53
C LEU A 1032 19.83 -1.89 -12.09
N THR A 1033 18.93 -1.10 -11.50
CA THR A 1033 19.01 -0.53 -10.14
C THR A 1033 17.90 -1.05 -9.21
N SER A 1034 17.01 -1.92 -9.69
CA SER A 1034 15.92 -2.49 -8.88
C SER A 1034 16.46 -3.43 -7.80
N PRO A 1035 15.91 -3.44 -6.57
CA PRO A 1035 16.27 -4.43 -5.56
C PRO A 1035 15.98 -5.86 -6.03
N TYR A 1036 15.03 -6.05 -6.94
CA TYR A 1036 14.72 -7.37 -7.49
C TYR A 1036 15.72 -7.88 -8.53
N LYS A 1037 16.75 -7.10 -8.89
CA LYS A 1037 17.77 -7.56 -9.85
C LYS A 1037 18.54 -8.78 -9.35
N THR A 1038 18.68 -8.94 -8.04
CA THR A 1038 19.44 -10.01 -7.43
C THR A 1038 18.61 -10.78 -6.41
N ALA A 1039 18.97 -12.04 -6.15
CA ALA A 1039 18.25 -12.87 -5.19
C ALA A 1039 18.36 -12.31 -3.76
N GLU A 1040 19.50 -11.69 -3.43
CA GLU A 1040 19.73 -11.00 -2.16
C GLU A 1040 18.74 -9.84 -1.99
N GLY A 1041 18.64 -8.98 -3.01
CA GLY A 1041 17.74 -7.85 -2.96
C GLY A 1041 16.27 -8.28 -2.95
N TYR A 1042 15.91 -9.35 -3.68
CA TYR A 1042 14.59 -9.98 -3.59
C TYR A 1042 14.26 -10.42 -2.15
N ILE A 1043 15.15 -11.18 -1.50
CA ILE A 1043 14.96 -11.65 -0.12
C ILE A 1043 14.78 -10.46 0.83
N HIS A 1044 15.66 -9.47 0.76
CA HIS A 1044 15.61 -8.30 1.64
C HIS A 1044 14.39 -7.40 1.39
N GLN A 1045 13.75 -7.51 0.22
CA GLN A 1045 12.51 -6.81 -0.10
C GLN A 1045 11.27 -7.56 0.42
N GLU A 1046 11.24 -8.90 0.30
CA GLU A 1046 10.08 -9.73 0.65
C GLU A 1046 10.10 -10.26 2.10
N LEU A 1047 11.27 -10.32 2.73
CA LEU A 1047 11.48 -10.71 4.13
C LEU A 1047 12.12 -9.58 4.92
N GLN A 1048 11.30 -8.66 5.43
CA GLN A 1048 11.75 -7.47 6.19
C GLN A 1048 12.66 -7.83 7.38
N GLN A 1049 12.41 -8.97 8.03
CA GLN A 1049 13.33 -9.58 8.99
C GLN A 1049 13.58 -11.03 8.55
N VAL A 1050 14.77 -11.29 8.00
CA VAL A 1050 15.16 -12.64 7.56
C VAL A 1050 15.28 -13.65 8.73
N GLY A 1051 15.41 -13.17 9.97
CA GLY A 1051 15.45 -14.00 11.19
C GLY A 1051 16.84 -14.52 11.58
N CYS A 1052 17.88 -14.15 10.83
CA CYS A 1052 19.27 -14.50 11.13
C CYS A 1052 19.80 -13.74 12.36
N ASN A 1053 20.76 -14.32 13.07
CA ASN A 1053 21.38 -13.71 14.25
C ASN A 1053 22.76 -13.12 13.88
N THR A 1054 22.93 -11.81 14.08
CA THR A 1054 24.12 -10.98 13.75
C THR A 1054 24.48 -10.90 12.26
N GLN A 1055 24.62 -12.01 11.56
CA GLN A 1055 24.93 -12.14 10.15
C GLN A 1055 23.64 -12.14 9.33
N THR A 1056 23.16 -10.95 8.97
CA THR A 1056 21.79 -10.78 8.44
C THR A 1056 21.76 -10.40 6.96
N ARG A 1057 22.89 -9.99 6.38
CA ARG A 1057 22.95 -9.44 5.01
C ARG A 1057 23.36 -10.52 4.01
N PHE A 1058 22.53 -10.76 3.00
CA PHE A 1058 22.81 -11.80 1.99
C PHE A 1058 23.76 -11.34 0.88
N CYS A 1059 24.05 -10.04 0.81
CA CYS A 1059 24.99 -9.43 -0.14
C CYS A 1059 26.25 -8.89 0.57
N GLY A 1060 27.27 -8.57 -0.21
CA GLY A 1060 28.50 -7.93 0.26
C GLY A 1060 29.36 -8.88 1.08
N GLU A 1061 30.07 -9.81 0.41
CA GLU A 1061 30.91 -10.84 1.06
C GLU A 1061 31.97 -10.25 2.01
N THR A 1062 32.41 -9.01 1.77
CA THR A 1062 33.38 -8.27 2.59
C THR A 1062 32.74 -7.61 3.82
N GLU A 1063 31.42 -7.52 3.87
CA GLU A 1063 30.68 -6.84 4.95
C GLU A 1063 30.70 -7.64 6.25
N LYS A 1064 30.67 -6.91 7.37
CA LYS A 1064 30.83 -7.53 8.69
C LYS A 1064 29.59 -8.32 9.12
N ASP A 1065 28.44 -8.04 8.53
CA ASP A 1065 27.13 -8.65 8.76
C ASP A 1065 26.71 -9.63 7.64
N TYR A 1066 27.64 -10.06 6.77
CA TYR A 1066 27.36 -11.02 5.70
C TYR A 1066 26.86 -12.36 6.27
N ALA A 1067 25.76 -12.86 5.70
CA ALA A 1067 24.97 -13.99 6.16
C ALA A 1067 25.74 -15.30 6.22
N PHE A 1068 26.74 -15.48 5.36
CA PHE A 1068 27.60 -16.66 5.29
C PHE A 1068 29.01 -16.40 5.83
N LYS A 1069 29.21 -15.30 6.57
CA LYS A 1069 30.54 -14.94 7.09
C LYS A 1069 31.07 -16.00 8.05
N ASN A 1070 32.32 -16.39 7.85
CA ASN A 1070 32.95 -17.41 8.68
C ASN A 1070 34.41 -17.06 9.06
N PRO A 1071 34.75 -17.06 10.37
CA PRO A 1071 33.84 -17.20 11.52
C PRO A 1071 32.98 -15.92 11.69
N PRO A 1072 31.95 -15.96 12.55
CA PRO A 1072 31.17 -14.76 12.84
C PRO A 1072 32.01 -13.62 13.40
N LYS A 1073 31.57 -12.39 13.11
CA LYS A 1073 32.25 -11.18 13.58
C LYS A 1073 32.45 -11.23 15.10
N GLY A 1074 33.69 -11.04 15.54
CA GLY A 1074 34.09 -11.08 16.94
C GLY A 1074 34.64 -12.43 17.40
N TYR A 1075 34.45 -13.50 16.61
CA TYR A 1075 34.96 -14.83 16.92
C TYR A 1075 36.28 -15.14 16.21
N GLU A 1076 36.82 -14.22 15.40
CA GLU A 1076 38.04 -14.44 14.61
C GLU A 1076 39.25 -14.83 15.47
N GLU A 1077 39.39 -14.25 16.67
CA GLU A 1077 40.47 -14.61 17.59
C GLU A 1077 40.15 -15.87 18.41
N ALA A 1078 38.90 -16.01 18.86
CA ALA A 1078 38.47 -17.14 19.69
C ALA A 1078 38.55 -18.47 18.93
N CYS A 1079 38.14 -18.50 17.65
CA CYS A 1079 38.22 -19.70 16.82
C CYS A 1079 39.66 -20.12 16.45
N LYS A 1080 40.66 -19.25 16.65
CA LYS A 1080 42.05 -19.51 16.23
C LYS A 1080 42.91 -20.17 17.30
N CYS A 1081 42.55 -20.09 18.59
CA CYS A 1081 43.35 -20.60 19.70
C CYS A 1081 44.82 -20.11 19.68
N LYS A 1082 45.09 -18.92 20.23
CA LYS A 1082 46.42 -18.30 20.14
C LYS A 1082 47.46 -19.12 20.93
N ASP A 1083 48.68 -19.22 20.39
CA ASP A 1083 49.83 -19.80 21.09
C ASP A 1083 50.16 -18.99 22.36
N ASN A 1084 50.56 -19.69 23.42
CA ASN A 1084 50.87 -19.11 24.72
C ASN A 1084 52.12 -18.22 24.60
N ILE A 1085 51.97 -16.89 24.53
CA ILE A 1085 53.11 -15.97 24.67
C ILE A 1085 53.24 -15.64 26.16
N PRO A 1086 54.33 -16.05 26.84
CA PRO A 1086 54.55 -15.70 28.23
C PRO A 1086 54.58 -14.17 28.37
N LYS A 1087 53.84 -13.63 29.35
CA LYS A 1087 53.98 -12.23 29.76
C LYS A 1087 55.44 -11.99 30.17
N SER A 1088 56.15 -11.14 29.43
CA SER A 1088 57.42 -10.57 29.90
C SER A 1088 57.15 -9.84 31.22
N PRO A 1089 57.90 -10.13 32.31
CA PRO A 1089 57.70 -9.45 33.57
C PRO A 1089 58.00 -7.96 33.42
N ALA A 1090 57.13 -7.13 33.99
CA ALA A 1090 57.30 -5.69 34.03
C ALA A 1090 58.67 -5.33 34.64
N LYS A 1091 59.49 -4.58 33.89
CA LYS A 1091 60.65 -3.91 34.48
C LYS A 1091 60.13 -2.84 35.44
N GLU A 1092 60.37 -3.04 36.73
CA GLU A 1092 60.36 -1.97 37.72
C GLU A 1092 61.39 -0.92 37.30
N GLU A 1093 60.93 0.26 36.90
CA GLU A 1093 61.76 1.47 36.90
C GLU A 1093 61.94 1.91 38.36
N LYS A 1094 63.02 1.41 38.97
CA LYS A 1094 63.58 2.00 40.19
C LYS A 1094 64.08 3.41 39.86
N LYS A 1095 63.38 4.42 40.36
CA LYS A 1095 63.94 5.74 40.65
C LYS A 1095 65.27 5.57 41.39
N ARG A 1096 66.36 6.04 40.80
CA ARG A 1096 67.57 6.42 41.52
C ARG A 1096 67.93 7.86 41.12
N ARG A 1097 67.93 8.69 42.17
CA ARG A 1097 68.40 10.07 42.37
C ARG A 1097 68.79 10.88 41.16
#